data_AF-K1M525-F1
#
_entry.id   AF-K1M525-F1
#
_cell.length_a   1.000
_cell.length_b   1.000
_cell.length_c   1.000
_cell.angle_alpha   90.00
_cell.angle_beta   90.00
_cell.angle_gamma   90.00
#
_symmetry.space_group_name_H-M   'P 1'
#
loop_
_entity.id
_entity.type
_entity.pdbx_description
1 polymer ?
#
loop_
_entity_poly.entity_id
_entity_poly.type
_entity_poly.pdbx_seq_one_letter_code
_entity_poly.pdbx_strand_id
1 'polypeptide(L)'
;MLKDIFQAYLNRMVDLSSKNRSLYLPKLIPSQMLDLKELDFLNHHAAFGYIEALLGNKKAIDLITTVDPRDSKVNMLSKKIKRIQSLALTAESETGEKSTYFAWPYVEGKLMNGQVIRCPLLFFPVTIHLENNIWQLKRTKSDLPFLNKTFLLAYQQAYGKKEKTDDVDNPIEGFPDEATAFLNALYDLVKEQLAVNFTSNLYEKNVIPFPESQRSLDETKFQLGELKLKSYATLGVFSQNSGFLIQDYEYLIGQETGESLESLFQKKFIPEERGLKSLREDQLYNCYPVDAYQEQVIKAVRSGKSVVVEGPPGSGKSQLICNLALDYISRGKKVLVVSQKRAALDVVYQRLSELEFDNFLALVHDFRADKKALFKKIQTQIGALESYQEDNRSIDAIQLERQFFQLSKTIENHVEFFNDFRKALFNTEECSVPIKELYLESKLNEVHFDMTQYYKKFSFDRVNIFTRNLKIYGLYYKKYQLEESFWLHRVNFSLFSAGSQKRIEEIFDEIRDLKNKVSAKFQDSLTFDITHFYALFEQKSKLYQLRAILKNNETREIFDGIFEIDSEKIDLLWLEQKLETIKLLLSEFGVEWHSSDEKVEVLLALSLAYKKRGKGVFDSLLWPWTKKKFSPLFDLLQKNGLELNDFGNDILLKRLENRLNVNHQVTLLTRKEWLKVPDKPFDFSEFNHFSTVSLDAIHAKFLLEELGPSGDFLTENRQSSEFLLSNIEFLFQEFEYLESRLPHWNLFLSRIQIQHLFLDCKEGDFEKLKLESRAIFDDLVAFDTLKEQLLPEEIELIEKLWDSYPEETFETVQSRFLSGLRLSWIEHIEKKYPVLKEVSTPKSVYFQEELMDAILEKWDLSRYISALRLREQTLKNLKYNRLGNLVSFRELSHQVKKKRSLWSIKKLLESFEKDIFQLLPCWLASPETVAALFPLKQSFDLVIFDEASQCFVERGLPAMLRGKQVVVAGDSHQLQPFDLYQVRIEEEEEDPDLEIDSLLEISSRYFEKYWLQGHYRSTQMGLIEFSNSFFMRKNWECCPIEI
;
A
#
# COMPACT_ATOMS: atom_id res chain seq x y z
N MET A 1 0.92 21.32 -37.43
CA MET A 1 0.31 19.99 -37.68
C MET A 1 1.43 18.96 -37.80
N LEU A 2 1.17 17.66 -37.53
CA LEU A 2 2.20 16.61 -37.62
C LEU A 2 2.92 16.55 -38.99
N LYS A 3 2.19 16.86 -40.08
CA LYS A 3 2.79 16.99 -41.41
C LYS A 3 3.85 18.08 -41.50
N ASP A 4 3.65 19.19 -40.80
CA ASP A 4 4.61 20.31 -40.79
C ASP A 4 5.88 19.90 -40.02
N ILE A 5 5.73 19.14 -38.93
CA ILE A 5 6.85 18.57 -38.17
C ILE A 5 7.66 17.60 -39.05
N PHE A 6 6.98 16.68 -39.73
CA PHE A 6 7.66 15.76 -40.67
C PHE A 6 8.30 16.49 -41.84
N GLN A 7 7.69 17.57 -42.33
CA GLN A 7 8.27 18.42 -43.36
C GLN A 7 9.51 19.16 -42.83
N ALA A 8 9.51 19.63 -41.58
CA ALA A 8 10.66 20.24 -40.94
C ALA A 8 11.80 19.24 -40.76
N TYR A 9 11.53 18.03 -40.24
CA TYR A 9 12.52 16.94 -40.14
C TYR A 9 13.06 16.52 -41.52
N LEU A 10 12.19 16.42 -42.52
CA LEU A 10 12.61 16.18 -43.90
C LEU A 10 13.53 17.31 -44.38
N ASN A 11 13.17 18.58 -44.17
CA ASN A 11 13.98 19.72 -44.57
C ASN A 11 15.36 19.72 -43.89
N ARG A 12 15.43 19.41 -42.59
CA ARG A 12 16.67 19.25 -41.81
C ARG A 12 17.57 18.16 -42.39
N MET A 13 17.00 17.03 -42.82
CA MET A 13 17.78 15.94 -43.41
C MET A 13 18.19 16.18 -44.85
N VAL A 14 17.32 16.72 -45.71
CA VAL A 14 17.64 16.82 -47.13
C VAL A 14 18.54 18.03 -47.39
N ASP A 15 18.40 19.11 -46.62
CA ASP A 15 18.93 20.44 -46.94
C ASP A 15 18.93 20.63 -48.46
N LEU A 16 17.75 20.63 -49.10
CA LEU A 16 17.68 20.95 -50.54
C LEU A 16 17.95 22.42 -50.79
N SER A 17 18.35 23.18 -49.77
CA SER A 17 18.80 24.53 -50.00
C SER A 17 20.10 24.48 -50.80
N SER A 18 20.27 25.47 -51.64
CA SER A 18 21.55 25.88 -52.24
C SER A 18 22.73 26.11 -51.26
N LYS A 19 22.58 25.92 -49.93
CA LYS A 19 23.68 25.84 -48.96
C LYS A 19 24.26 24.42 -48.83
N ASN A 20 23.51 23.39 -49.25
CA ASN A 20 23.97 22.01 -49.25
C ASN A 20 25.08 21.79 -50.27
N ARG A 21 26.25 21.41 -49.74
CA ARG A 21 27.49 21.25 -50.47
C ARG A 21 27.49 20.05 -51.40
N SER A 22 26.59 19.08 -51.20
CA SER A 22 26.37 17.94 -52.10
C SER A 22 25.56 18.32 -53.35
N LEU A 23 24.89 19.49 -53.36
CA LEU A 23 24.12 20.03 -54.49
C LEU A 23 24.78 21.24 -55.15
N TYR A 24 25.34 22.14 -54.36
CA TYR A 24 26.04 23.32 -54.86
C TYR A 24 27.37 23.51 -54.16
N LEU A 25 28.44 23.28 -54.91
CA LEU A 25 29.82 23.44 -54.46
C LEU A 25 30.45 24.66 -55.16
N PRO A 26 30.42 25.86 -54.56
CA PRO A 26 30.96 27.08 -55.21
C PRO A 26 32.49 27.03 -55.37
N LYS A 27 33.18 26.35 -54.44
CA LYS A 27 34.63 26.09 -54.43
C LYS A 27 34.92 24.83 -53.63
N LEU A 28 36.06 24.20 -53.88
CA LEU A 28 36.48 23.03 -53.09
C LEU A 28 36.90 23.41 -51.67
N ILE A 29 36.68 22.50 -50.74
CA ILE A 29 37.10 22.65 -49.33
C ILE A 29 38.44 21.94 -49.15
N PRO A 30 39.56 22.65 -48.93
CA PRO A 30 40.89 22.04 -48.94
C PRO A 30 41.13 20.95 -47.87
N SER A 31 40.34 20.94 -46.79
CA SER A 31 40.41 19.92 -45.74
C SER A 31 39.63 18.63 -46.05
N GLN A 32 38.68 18.69 -46.99
CA GLN A 32 37.75 17.59 -47.29
C GLN A 32 37.88 17.06 -48.72
N MET A 33 38.36 17.89 -49.65
CA MET A 33 38.35 17.62 -51.08
C MET A 33 39.65 18.05 -51.76
N LEU A 34 39.97 17.36 -52.84
CA LEU A 34 41.12 17.58 -53.70
C LEU A 34 40.65 17.67 -55.15
N ASP A 35 41.06 18.73 -55.86
CA ASP A 35 40.92 18.79 -57.32
C ASP A 35 41.93 17.83 -57.95
N LEU A 36 41.45 16.88 -58.75
CA LEU A 36 42.35 15.92 -59.40
C LEU A 36 43.16 16.52 -60.54
N LYS A 37 42.75 17.69 -61.05
CA LYS A 37 43.60 18.44 -61.96
C LYS A 37 44.89 18.92 -61.28
N GLU A 38 44.92 19.04 -59.94
CA GLU A 38 46.17 19.35 -59.22
C GLU A 38 47.20 18.22 -59.34
N LEU A 39 46.78 16.97 -59.58
CA LEU A 39 47.63 15.78 -59.73
C LEU A 39 48.18 15.57 -61.16
N ASP A 40 47.80 16.42 -62.11
CA ASP A 40 48.14 16.26 -63.52
C ASP A 40 49.66 16.13 -63.74
N PHE A 41 50.09 15.04 -64.38
CA PHE A 41 51.48 14.68 -64.65
C PHE A 41 52.39 14.43 -63.43
N LEU A 42 51.89 14.50 -62.19
CA LEU A 42 52.70 14.21 -60.99
C LEU A 42 53.02 12.71 -60.83
N ASN A 43 52.24 11.83 -61.46
CA ASN A 43 52.49 10.39 -61.53
C ASN A 43 52.71 9.89 -62.97
N HIS A 44 53.35 10.71 -63.80
CA HIS A 44 53.70 10.40 -65.20
C HIS A 44 52.53 10.15 -66.17
N HIS A 45 51.30 10.54 -65.81
CA HIS A 45 50.14 10.50 -66.70
C HIS A 45 49.22 11.71 -66.47
N ALA A 46 48.36 12.02 -67.44
CA ALA A 46 47.36 13.07 -67.29
C ALA A 46 46.29 12.68 -66.25
N ALA A 47 45.63 13.65 -65.63
CA ALA A 47 44.63 13.43 -64.59
C ALA A 47 43.46 12.53 -65.04
N PHE A 48 43.10 12.54 -66.33
CA PHE A 48 42.09 11.64 -66.89
C PHE A 48 42.49 10.16 -66.80
N GLY A 49 43.79 9.85 -66.74
CA GLY A 49 44.29 8.49 -66.52
C GLY A 49 43.82 7.87 -65.19
N TYR A 50 43.53 8.69 -64.17
CA TYR A 50 42.90 8.20 -62.94
C TYR A 50 41.46 7.73 -63.18
N ILE A 51 40.71 8.41 -64.06
CA ILE A 51 39.34 8.00 -64.46
C ILE A 51 39.40 6.69 -65.24
N GLU A 52 40.33 6.56 -66.20
CA GLU A 52 40.52 5.32 -66.97
C GLU A 52 40.91 4.14 -66.05
N ALA A 53 41.77 4.39 -65.06
CA ALA A 53 42.12 3.39 -64.05
C ALA A 53 40.93 2.96 -63.19
N LEU A 54 40.02 3.88 -62.87
CA LEU A 54 38.77 3.60 -62.14
C LEU A 54 37.78 2.82 -63.00
N LEU A 55 37.53 3.24 -64.24
CA LEU A 55 36.62 2.56 -65.14
C LEU A 55 37.13 1.14 -65.47
N GLY A 56 38.44 0.99 -65.67
CA GLY A 56 39.11 -0.31 -65.86
C GLY A 56 39.18 -1.20 -64.61
N ASN A 57 38.52 -0.81 -63.52
CA ASN A 57 38.35 -1.61 -62.31
C ASN A 57 39.68 -2.06 -61.65
N LYS A 58 40.73 -1.22 -61.75
CA LYS A 58 42.01 -1.49 -61.07
C LYS A 58 41.81 -1.48 -59.56
N LYS A 59 42.34 -2.51 -58.88
CA LYS A 59 42.20 -2.66 -57.41
C LYS A 59 42.95 -1.60 -56.61
N ALA A 60 44.05 -1.12 -57.13
CA ALA A 60 44.91 -0.11 -56.53
C ALA A 60 45.35 0.89 -57.62
N ILE A 61 45.28 2.17 -57.31
CA ILE A 61 45.64 3.28 -58.21
C ILE A 61 46.60 4.19 -57.45
N ASP A 62 47.84 4.29 -57.91
CA ASP A 62 48.85 5.15 -57.31
C ASP A 62 48.55 6.63 -57.60
N LEU A 63 48.46 7.45 -56.55
CA LEU A 63 48.23 8.90 -56.66
C LEU A 63 49.55 9.66 -56.75
N ILE A 64 50.29 9.77 -55.64
CA ILE A 64 51.56 10.51 -55.49
C ILE A 64 52.38 9.94 -54.33
N THR A 65 53.69 10.23 -54.29
CA THR A 65 54.57 9.93 -53.15
C THR A 65 54.30 10.84 -51.95
N THR A 66 54.67 10.39 -50.75
CA THR A 66 54.46 11.16 -49.50
C THR A 66 55.39 12.35 -49.36
N VAL A 67 56.64 12.19 -49.81
CA VAL A 67 57.67 13.21 -49.79
C VAL A 67 58.43 13.14 -51.11
N ASP A 68 58.51 14.27 -51.81
CA ASP A 68 59.44 14.49 -52.91
C ASP A 68 60.33 15.69 -52.58
N PRO A 69 61.66 15.50 -52.41
CA PRO A 69 62.59 16.61 -52.14
C PRO A 69 62.66 17.63 -53.28
N ARG A 70 62.28 17.26 -54.51
CA ARG A 70 62.40 18.07 -55.73
C ARG A 70 61.10 18.78 -56.09
N ASP A 71 59.96 18.35 -55.53
CA ASP A 71 58.65 18.92 -55.82
C ASP A 71 57.88 19.31 -54.56
N SER A 72 57.85 20.61 -54.27
CA SER A 72 57.09 21.17 -53.14
C SER A 72 55.57 20.97 -53.27
N LYS A 73 55.06 20.81 -54.49
CA LYS A 73 53.63 20.60 -54.78
C LYS A 73 53.20 19.22 -54.31
N VAL A 74 54.02 18.18 -54.52
CA VAL A 74 53.80 16.82 -54.02
C VAL A 74 53.67 16.81 -52.49
N ASN A 75 54.56 17.52 -51.78
CA ASN A 75 54.54 17.60 -50.32
C ASN A 75 53.26 18.29 -49.78
N MET A 76 52.80 19.36 -50.44
CA MET A 76 51.56 20.04 -50.08
C MET A 76 50.33 19.17 -50.32
N LEU A 77 50.27 18.50 -51.47
CA LEU A 77 49.19 17.59 -51.84
C LEU A 77 49.12 16.36 -50.94
N SER A 78 50.27 15.78 -50.59
CA SER A 78 50.38 14.68 -49.62
C SER A 78 49.79 15.06 -48.26
N LYS A 79 50.04 16.27 -47.76
CA LYS A 79 49.41 16.79 -46.53
C LYS A 79 47.89 16.95 -46.68
N LYS A 80 47.39 17.42 -47.83
CA LYS A 80 45.94 17.49 -48.11
C LYS A 80 45.32 16.08 -48.10
N ILE A 81 45.89 15.13 -48.84
CA ILE A 81 45.42 13.73 -48.90
C ILE A 81 45.39 13.11 -47.51
N LYS A 82 46.44 13.33 -46.69
CA LYS A 82 46.48 12.85 -45.30
C LYS A 82 45.31 13.39 -44.46
N ARG A 83 44.99 14.68 -44.58
CA ARG A 83 43.86 15.30 -43.86
C ARG A 83 42.52 14.71 -44.32
N ILE A 84 42.34 14.53 -45.63
CA ILE A 84 41.15 13.92 -46.22
C ILE A 84 41.00 12.48 -45.70
N GLN A 85 42.08 11.71 -45.68
CA GLN A 85 42.08 10.34 -45.14
C GLN A 85 41.73 10.31 -43.65
N SER A 86 42.33 11.19 -42.82
CA SER A 86 42.00 11.24 -41.40
C SER A 86 40.53 11.58 -41.16
N LEU A 87 39.99 12.57 -41.89
CA LEU A 87 38.59 12.96 -41.79
C LEU A 87 37.65 11.84 -42.26
N ALA A 88 37.99 11.15 -43.35
CA ALA A 88 37.27 9.99 -43.85
C ALA A 88 37.23 8.85 -42.82
N LEU A 89 38.36 8.53 -42.19
CA LEU A 89 38.45 7.49 -41.16
C LEU A 89 37.63 7.85 -39.92
N THR A 90 37.64 9.12 -39.50
CA THR A 90 36.80 9.59 -38.39
C THR A 90 35.32 9.44 -38.74
N ALA A 91 34.89 9.92 -39.90
CA ALA A 91 33.50 9.79 -40.35
C ALA A 91 33.06 8.32 -40.47
N GLU A 92 33.90 7.45 -41.03
CA GLU A 92 33.64 6.01 -41.13
C GLU A 92 33.59 5.33 -39.74
N SER A 93 34.41 5.79 -38.78
CA SER A 93 34.37 5.27 -37.40
C SER A 93 33.09 5.68 -36.65
N GLU A 94 32.52 6.83 -37.01
CA GLU A 94 31.28 7.34 -36.43
C GLU A 94 30.07 6.62 -37.04
N THR A 95 29.90 6.66 -38.36
CA THR A 95 28.67 6.19 -39.03
C THR A 95 28.76 4.78 -39.61
N GLY A 96 29.95 4.22 -39.76
CA GLY A 96 30.18 2.95 -40.47
C GLY A 96 30.11 3.05 -41.99
N GLU A 97 29.66 4.18 -42.55
CA GLU A 97 29.53 4.38 -43.98
C GLU A 97 30.84 4.86 -44.62
N LYS A 98 31.21 4.25 -45.75
CA LYS A 98 32.30 4.76 -46.58
C LYS A 98 31.88 6.07 -47.23
N SER A 99 32.50 7.17 -46.83
CA SER A 99 32.16 8.51 -47.30
C SER A 99 33.16 9.09 -48.29
N THR A 100 34.23 8.35 -48.64
CA THR A 100 35.25 8.81 -49.59
C THR A 100 34.90 8.38 -51.00
N TYR A 101 34.82 9.37 -51.89
CA TYR A 101 34.47 9.14 -53.28
C TYR A 101 35.40 9.90 -54.22
N PHE A 102 35.64 9.27 -55.37
CA PHE A 102 36.06 9.97 -56.56
C PHE A 102 34.80 10.39 -57.31
N ALA A 103 34.64 11.68 -57.56
CA ALA A 103 33.42 12.26 -58.11
C ALA A 103 33.69 12.84 -59.50
N TRP A 104 32.98 12.32 -60.51
CA TRP A 104 33.10 12.73 -61.92
C TRP A 104 31.99 12.08 -62.77
N PRO A 105 31.42 12.74 -63.79
CA PRO A 105 31.52 14.16 -64.12
C PRO A 105 30.65 15.02 -63.18
N TYR A 106 30.65 16.34 -63.34
CA TYR A 106 29.82 17.28 -62.57
C TYR A 106 28.70 17.87 -63.41
N VAL A 107 27.54 18.09 -62.80
CA VAL A 107 26.43 18.87 -63.35
C VAL A 107 26.51 20.29 -62.78
N GLU A 108 26.43 21.32 -63.62
CA GLU A 108 26.24 22.70 -63.18
C GLU A 108 25.11 23.40 -63.96
N GLY A 109 24.40 24.31 -63.31
CA GLY A 109 23.30 25.04 -63.93
C GLY A 109 22.28 25.56 -62.92
N LYS A 110 21.09 25.92 -63.41
CA LYS A 110 19.97 26.39 -62.58
C LYS A 110 18.73 25.54 -62.87
N LEU A 111 18.17 24.92 -61.85
CA LEU A 111 16.95 24.10 -61.92
C LEU A 111 15.71 24.95 -62.21
N MET A 112 14.59 24.32 -62.55
CA MET A 112 13.31 25.00 -62.88
C MET A 112 12.69 25.75 -61.69
N ASN A 113 12.98 25.31 -60.46
CA ASN A 113 12.60 26.01 -59.23
C ASN A 113 13.53 27.21 -58.90
N GLY A 114 14.48 27.55 -59.78
CA GLY A 114 15.44 28.64 -59.61
C GLY A 114 16.69 28.28 -58.79
N GLN A 115 16.79 27.07 -58.26
CA GLN A 115 17.93 26.62 -57.48
C GLN A 115 19.19 26.44 -58.34
N VAL A 116 20.30 27.01 -57.89
CA VAL A 116 21.62 26.83 -58.53
C VAL A 116 22.26 25.54 -58.06
N ILE A 117 22.84 24.79 -58.98
CA ILE A 117 23.54 23.53 -58.71
C ILE A 117 24.94 23.52 -59.34
N ARG A 118 25.86 22.86 -58.64
CA ARG A 118 27.20 22.47 -59.09
C ARG A 118 27.62 21.27 -58.25
N CYS A 119 27.32 20.07 -58.72
CA CYS A 119 27.51 18.83 -57.96
C CYS A 119 27.96 17.67 -58.85
N PRO A 120 28.58 16.62 -58.29
CA PRO A 120 28.89 15.41 -59.03
C PRO A 120 27.62 14.75 -59.58
N LEU A 121 27.70 14.16 -60.78
CA LEU A 121 26.69 13.24 -61.30
C LEU A 121 26.92 11.82 -60.79
N LEU A 122 28.18 11.36 -60.77
CA LEU A 122 28.54 10.01 -60.33
C LEU A 122 29.54 10.04 -59.19
N PHE A 123 29.39 9.07 -58.30
CA PHE A 123 30.33 8.75 -57.24
C PHE A 123 30.95 7.37 -57.47
N PHE A 124 32.27 7.32 -57.41
CA PHE A 124 33.07 6.09 -57.43
C PHE A 124 33.60 5.86 -56.01
N PRO A 125 33.12 4.83 -55.28
CA PRO A 125 33.59 4.56 -53.93
C PRO A 125 35.06 4.12 -53.96
N VAL A 126 35.89 4.77 -53.13
CA VAL A 126 37.33 4.50 -53.03
C VAL A 126 37.79 4.64 -51.57
N THR A 127 38.86 3.95 -51.17
CA THR A 127 39.55 4.21 -49.90
C THR A 127 40.97 4.70 -50.14
N ILE A 128 41.42 5.65 -49.33
CA ILE A 128 42.78 6.20 -49.41
C ILE A 128 43.67 5.39 -48.47
N HIS A 129 44.73 4.79 -49.00
CA HIS A 129 45.74 4.07 -48.23
C HIS A 129 47.13 4.64 -48.48
N LEU A 130 48.00 4.49 -47.49
CA LEU A 130 49.41 4.78 -47.62
C LEU A 130 50.18 3.46 -47.61
N GLU A 131 50.79 3.08 -48.74
CA GLU A 131 51.61 1.88 -48.86
C GLU A 131 52.95 2.22 -49.51
N ASN A 132 54.06 1.75 -48.94
CA ASN A 132 55.41 2.00 -49.46
C ASN A 132 55.70 3.49 -49.75
N ASN A 133 55.25 4.39 -48.87
CA ASN A 133 55.38 5.85 -49.04
C ASN A 133 54.64 6.45 -50.25
N ILE A 134 53.71 5.71 -50.87
CA ILE A 134 52.87 6.15 -51.98
C ILE A 134 51.41 6.17 -51.52
N TRP A 135 50.72 7.28 -51.77
CA TRP A 135 49.27 7.37 -51.59
C TRP A 135 48.57 6.59 -52.69
N GLN A 136 47.70 5.66 -52.32
CA GLN A 136 46.95 4.82 -53.26
C GLN A 136 45.45 4.92 -53.01
N LEU A 137 44.67 4.91 -54.09
CA LEU A 137 43.23 4.62 -54.02
C LEU A 137 43.03 3.11 -54.14
N LYS A 138 42.36 2.51 -53.16
CA LYS A 138 41.95 1.10 -53.19
C LYS A 138 40.46 0.97 -53.42
N ARG A 139 40.09 -0.12 -54.10
CA ARG A 139 38.69 -0.49 -54.38
C ARG A 139 38.47 -1.97 -54.11
N THR A 140 37.28 -2.29 -53.62
CA THR A 140 36.79 -3.65 -53.53
C THR A 140 35.88 -3.99 -54.71
N LYS A 141 35.76 -5.27 -55.07
CA LYS A 141 34.90 -5.72 -56.19
C LYS A 141 33.41 -5.39 -56.02
N SER A 142 32.98 -4.98 -54.83
CA SER A 142 31.61 -4.54 -54.51
C SER A 142 31.39 -3.04 -54.72
N ASP A 143 32.44 -2.24 -54.91
CA ASP A 143 32.37 -0.77 -54.96
C ASP A 143 32.03 -0.29 -56.39
N LEU A 144 30.77 -0.51 -56.82
CA LEU A 144 30.26 -0.04 -58.11
C LEU A 144 29.98 1.48 -58.08
N PRO A 145 30.19 2.20 -59.21
CA PRO A 145 29.81 3.60 -59.31
C PRO A 145 28.29 3.78 -59.27
N PHE A 146 27.81 4.88 -58.70
CA PHE A 146 26.38 5.18 -58.59
C PHE A 146 26.08 6.67 -58.82
N LEU A 147 24.82 7.00 -59.16
CA LEU A 147 24.36 8.38 -59.36
C LEU A 147 24.25 9.15 -58.04
N ASN A 148 24.55 10.45 -58.07
CA ASN A 148 24.31 11.36 -56.96
C ASN A 148 22.81 11.48 -56.68
N LYS A 149 22.34 10.78 -55.64
CA LYS A 149 20.92 10.73 -55.27
C LYS A 149 20.36 12.08 -54.86
N THR A 150 21.15 12.90 -54.16
CA THR A 150 20.70 14.24 -53.74
C THR A 150 20.39 15.11 -54.95
N PHE A 151 21.23 15.06 -55.99
CA PHE A 151 20.96 15.72 -57.26
C PHE A 151 19.69 15.20 -57.93
N LEU A 152 19.51 13.86 -57.99
CA LEU A 152 18.32 13.27 -58.60
C LEU A 152 17.02 13.73 -57.89
N LEU A 153 17.02 13.77 -56.56
CA LEU A 153 15.88 14.25 -55.77
C LEU A 153 15.59 15.73 -56.02
N ALA A 154 16.61 16.59 -55.98
CA ALA A 154 16.46 18.02 -56.29
C ALA A 154 15.93 18.25 -57.72
N TYR A 155 16.43 17.46 -58.67
CA TYR A 155 15.96 17.48 -60.05
C TYR A 155 14.50 17.02 -60.17
N GLN A 156 14.10 15.93 -59.52
CA GLN A 156 12.72 15.46 -59.51
C GLN A 156 11.75 16.50 -58.95
N GLN A 157 12.10 17.13 -57.82
CA GLN A 157 11.28 18.17 -57.20
C GLN A 157 11.11 19.39 -58.12
N ALA A 158 12.18 19.81 -58.82
CA ALA A 158 12.13 20.96 -59.71
C ALA A 158 11.34 20.72 -61.00
N TYR A 159 11.38 19.51 -61.56
CA TYR A 159 10.78 19.19 -62.87
C TYR A 159 9.46 18.42 -62.79
N GLY A 160 9.00 18.02 -61.59
CA GLY A 160 7.69 17.39 -61.37
C GLY A 160 7.52 16.00 -62.01
N LYS A 161 8.60 15.34 -62.42
CA LYS A 161 8.58 13.99 -63.01
C LYS A 161 8.82 12.94 -61.93
N LYS A 162 7.81 12.12 -61.62
CA LYS A 162 8.01 10.82 -60.95
C LYS A 162 8.56 9.83 -61.98
N GLU A 163 9.80 9.40 -61.82
CA GLU A 163 10.34 8.32 -62.66
C GLU A 163 9.88 6.94 -62.19
N LYS A 164 9.82 6.00 -63.15
CA LYS A 164 9.64 4.56 -62.97
C LYS A 164 10.98 3.88 -62.64
N THR A 165 11.68 4.30 -61.58
CA THR A 165 12.97 3.68 -61.19
C THR A 165 12.81 2.61 -60.10
N ASP A 166 11.63 2.00 -59.98
CA ASP A 166 11.33 1.03 -58.91
C ASP A 166 12.08 -0.31 -59.04
N ASP A 167 12.82 -0.59 -60.12
CA ASP A 167 13.35 -1.95 -60.36
C ASP A 167 14.88 -2.08 -60.56
N VAL A 168 15.67 -1.01 -60.53
CA VAL A 168 17.14 -1.12 -60.66
C VAL A 168 17.88 -0.32 -59.58
N ASP A 169 18.42 -1.02 -58.58
CA ASP A 169 19.17 -0.48 -57.43
C ASP A 169 20.39 0.40 -57.83
N ASN A 170 20.89 0.24 -59.07
CA ASN A 170 21.94 1.07 -59.66
C ASN A 170 21.91 1.00 -61.21
N PRO A 171 21.46 2.05 -61.94
CA PRO A 171 21.32 2.00 -63.40
C PRO A 171 22.66 1.93 -64.15
N ILE A 172 23.79 2.13 -63.44
CA ILE A 172 25.15 2.07 -64.00
C ILE A 172 25.76 0.66 -63.84
N GLU A 173 25.08 -0.25 -63.13
CA GLU A 173 25.55 -1.62 -62.97
C GLU A 173 25.58 -2.34 -64.34
N GLY A 174 26.78 -2.75 -64.77
CA GLY A 174 27.00 -3.40 -66.07
C GLY A 174 27.51 -2.46 -67.19
N PHE A 175 27.79 -1.19 -66.89
CA PHE A 175 28.44 -0.29 -67.85
C PHE A 175 29.82 -0.83 -68.30
N PRO A 176 30.27 -0.51 -69.54
CA PRO A 176 31.57 -0.95 -70.04
C PRO A 176 32.75 -0.36 -69.25
N ASP A 177 33.84 -1.14 -69.12
CA ASP A 177 35.07 -0.72 -68.43
C ASP A 177 35.90 0.29 -69.26
N GLU A 178 35.66 0.38 -70.57
CA GLU A 178 36.38 1.28 -71.47
C GLU A 178 35.77 2.68 -71.50
N ALA A 179 36.59 3.73 -71.32
CA ALA A 179 36.13 5.10 -71.09
C ALA A 179 35.20 5.66 -72.19
N THR A 180 35.49 5.41 -73.47
CA THR A 180 34.66 5.91 -74.58
C THR A 180 33.29 5.21 -74.60
N ALA A 181 33.26 3.90 -74.37
CA ALA A 181 32.04 3.12 -74.32
C ALA A 181 31.21 3.46 -73.07
N PHE A 182 31.86 3.73 -71.94
CA PHE A 182 31.22 4.24 -70.73
C PHE A 182 30.55 5.59 -70.95
N LEU A 183 31.25 6.53 -71.60
CA LEU A 183 30.69 7.86 -71.93
C LEU A 183 29.48 7.77 -72.87
N ASN A 184 29.47 6.82 -73.82
CA ASN A 184 28.31 6.58 -74.68
C ASN A 184 27.11 6.07 -73.88
N ALA A 185 27.32 5.07 -73.01
CA ALA A 185 26.26 4.58 -72.13
C ALA A 185 25.74 5.67 -71.17
N LEU A 186 26.63 6.54 -70.68
CA LEU A 186 26.26 7.68 -69.84
C LEU A 186 25.48 8.74 -70.62
N TYR A 187 25.84 9.00 -71.88
CA TYR A 187 25.10 9.91 -72.76
C TYR A 187 23.66 9.42 -72.99
N ASP A 188 23.49 8.12 -73.27
CA ASP A 188 22.17 7.52 -73.47
C ASP A 188 21.33 7.63 -72.18
N LEU A 189 21.90 7.28 -71.02
CA LEU A 189 21.24 7.42 -69.71
C LEU A 189 20.79 8.86 -69.44
N VAL A 190 21.69 9.83 -69.62
CA VAL A 190 21.40 11.24 -69.40
C VAL A 190 20.32 11.70 -70.37
N LYS A 191 20.42 11.40 -71.66
CA LYS A 191 19.45 11.82 -72.67
C LYS A 191 18.04 11.26 -72.44
N GLU A 192 17.94 10.03 -71.95
CA GLU A 192 16.64 9.39 -71.68
C GLU A 192 15.99 9.88 -70.38
N GLN A 193 16.78 10.11 -69.32
CA GLN A 193 16.27 10.32 -67.96
C GLN A 193 16.41 11.78 -67.46
N LEU A 194 17.38 12.54 -67.96
CA LEU A 194 17.77 13.85 -67.44
C LEU A 194 17.85 14.92 -68.54
N ALA A 195 17.25 16.08 -68.34
CA ALA A 195 17.33 17.23 -69.25
C ALA A 195 18.67 17.99 -69.05
N VAL A 196 19.78 17.28 -69.10
CA VAL A 196 21.13 17.82 -68.90
C VAL A 196 21.89 17.82 -70.22
N ASN A 197 22.43 18.98 -70.60
CA ASN A 197 23.21 19.13 -71.83
C ASN A 197 24.55 18.41 -71.70
N PHE A 198 24.75 17.38 -72.52
CA PHE A 198 26.00 16.65 -72.63
C PHE A 198 26.97 17.40 -73.56
N THR A 199 28.02 18.00 -73.01
CA THR A 199 29.00 18.75 -73.81
C THR A 199 29.99 17.82 -74.52
N SER A 200 30.30 18.12 -75.78
CA SER A 200 31.28 17.39 -76.60
C SER A 200 32.66 17.28 -75.95
N ASN A 201 33.05 18.25 -75.12
CA ASN A 201 34.35 18.31 -74.45
C ASN A 201 34.57 17.16 -73.45
N LEU A 202 33.54 16.42 -73.04
CA LEU A 202 33.69 15.21 -72.22
C LEU A 202 34.38 14.08 -72.99
N TYR A 203 34.24 14.04 -74.32
CA TYR A 203 34.91 13.06 -75.18
C TYR A 203 36.39 13.39 -75.44
N GLU A 204 36.85 14.61 -75.10
CA GLU A 204 38.26 15.00 -75.24
C GLU A 204 39.18 14.31 -74.23
N LYS A 205 38.63 13.47 -73.33
CA LYS A 205 39.38 12.70 -72.32
C LYS A 205 40.32 13.58 -71.48
N ASN A 206 39.85 14.76 -71.10
CA ASN A 206 40.59 15.70 -70.28
C ASN A 206 39.78 16.08 -69.03
N VAL A 207 40.48 16.31 -67.92
CA VAL A 207 39.90 16.87 -66.68
C VAL A 207 40.21 18.37 -66.68
N ILE A 208 39.18 19.18 -66.44
CA ILE A 208 39.32 20.64 -66.33
C ILE A 208 39.36 21.06 -64.85
N PRO A 209 40.05 22.18 -64.50
CA PRO A 209 40.14 22.66 -63.12
C PRO A 209 38.76 22.96 -62.53
N PHE A 210 38.56 22.64 -61.25
CA PHE A 210 37.34 22.99 -60.54
C PHE A 210 37.23 24.52 -60.37
N PRO A 211 36.06 25.13 -60.67
CA PRO A 211 35.93 26.59 -60.62
C PRO A 211 35.90 27.11 -59.16
N GLU A 212 36.55 28.25 -58.92
CA GLU A 212 36.33 29.03 -57.71
C GLU A 212 35.31 30.14 -58.00
N SER A 213 34.09 30.00 -57.49
CA SER A 213 32.99 30.94 -57.71
C SER A 213 32.33 31.37 -56.39
N GLN A 214 31.42 32.33 -56.50
CA GLN A 214 30.49 32.73 -55.44
C GLN A 214 29.06 32.56 -55.92
N ARG A 215 28.16 32.28 -54.98
CA ARG A 215 26.77 31.96 -55.28
C ARG A 215 26.05 33.07 -56.05
N SER A 216 26.23 34.32 -55.65
CA SER A 216 25.64 35.50 -56.32
C SER A 216 26.05 35.62 -57.79
N LEU A 217 27.28 35.21 -58.12
CA LEU A 217 27.80 35.20 -59.49
C LEU A 217 27.21 34.03 -60.29
N ASP A 218 27.12 32.84 -59.71
CA ASP A 218 26.55 31.69 -60.40
C ASP A 218 25.02 31.83 -60.61
N GLU A 219 24.30 32.45 -59.67
CA GLU A 219 22.85 32.74 -59.77
C GLU A 219 22.48 33.66 -60.94
N THR A 220 23.39 34.59 -61.29
CA THR A 220 23.24 35.52 -62.42
C THR A 220 23.79 34.93 -63.73
N LYS A 221 24.84 34.11 -63.65
CA LYS A 221 25.47 33.45 -64.81
C LYS A 221 24.63 32.31 -65.39
N PHE A 222 23.99 31.50 -64.55
CA PHE A 222 23.25 30.33 -65.00
C PHE A 222 21.80 30.66 -65.38
N GLN A 223 21.38 30.15 -66.53
CA GLN A 223 20.02 30.32 -67.04
C GLN A 223 19.08 29.28 -66.45
N LEU A 224 17.84 29.70 -66.14
CA LEU A 224 16.82 28.84 -65.55
C LEU A 224 16.48 27.66 -66.47
N GLY A 225 16.53 26.45 -65.92
CA GLY A 225 16.30 25.20 -66.63
C GLY A 225 17.50 24.67 -67.44
N GLU A 226 18.60 25.42 -67.54
CA GLU A 226 19.78 25.02 -68.32
C GLU A 226 20.81 24.31 -67.43
N LEU A 227 20.95 22.99 -67.60
CA LEU A 227 21.93 22.16 -66.91
C LEU A 227 23.00 21.67 -67.90
N LYS A 228 24.28 21.70 -67.50
CA LYS A 228 25.43 21.27 -68.33
C LYS A 228 26.30 20.27 -67.57
N LEU A 229 26.77 19.24 -68.26
CA LEU A 229 27.82 18.38 -67.74
C LEU A 229 29.19 19.00 -67.98
N LYS A 230 30.08 18.85 -67.00
CA LYS A 230 31.47 19.34 -66.99
C LYS A 230 32.41 18.24 -66.54
N SER A 231 33.60 18.20 -67.15
CA SER A 231 34.66 17.24 -66.81
C SER A 231 35.48 17.68 -65.58
N TYR A 232 34.81 18.13 -64.52
CA TYR A 232 35.44 18.33 -63.22
C TYR A 232 35.60 16.97 -62.55
N ALA A 233 36.77 16.71 -61.94
CA ALA A 233 37.01 15.48 -61.20
C ALA A 233 37.63 15.80 -59.84
N THR A 234 37.05 15.26 -58.79
CA THR A 234 37.46 15.55 -57.41
C THR A 234 37.58 14.28 -56.60
N LEU A 235 38.56 14.22 -55.71
CA LEU A 235 38.65 13.19 -54.68
C LEU A 235 38.34 13.82 -53.33
N GLY A 236 37.40 13.26 -52.57
CA GLY A 236 37.08 13.82 -51.27
C GLY A 236 36.02 13.06 -50.51
N VAL A 237 35.67 13.60 -49.35
CA VAL A 237 34.60 13.10 -48.52
C VAL A 237 33.29 13.80 -48.88
N PHE A 238 32.25 13.04 -49.19
CA PHE A 238 30.93 13.56 -49.54
C PHE A 238 29.87 12.99 -48.60
N SER A 239 28.97 13.85 -48.09
CA SER A 239 27.80 13.41 -47.36
C SER A 239 26.75 12.87 -48.33
N GLN A 240 26.44 11.58 -48.20
CA GLN A 240 25.31 10.95 -48.88
C GLN A 240 24.20 10.79 -47.85
N ASN A 241 23.38 11.83 -47.64
CA ASN A 241 22.17 11.65 -46.86
C ASN A 241 21.33 10.56 -47.53
N SER A 242 21.06 9.49 -46.80
CA SER A 242 20.49 8.27 -47.34
C SER A 242 19.11 8.59 -47.92
N GLY A 243 18.98 8.53 -49.25
CA GLY A 243 17.69 8.75 -49.92
C GLY A 243 16.56 7.82 -49.45
N PHE A 244 16.86 6.81 -48.62
CA PHE A 244 15.90 5.92 -48.00
C PHE A 244 15.17 6.57 -46.80
N LEU A 245 15.86 7.36 -45.95
CA LEU A 245 15.17 8.10 -44.89
C LEU A 245 14.23 9.15 -45.49
N ILE A 246 14.64 9.78 -46.59
CA ILE A 246 13.80 10.72 -47.35
C ILE A 246 12.50 10.04 -47.81
N GLN A 247 12.60 8.83 -48.38
CA GLN A 247 11.45 8.03 -48.79
C GLN A 247 10.52 7.70 -47.62
N ASP A 248 11.08 7.40 -46.43
CA ASP A 248 10.27 7.15 -45.23
C ASP A 248 9.46 8.40 -44.83
N TYR A 249 10.06 9.59 -44.87
CA TYR A 249 9.35 10.83 -44.56
C TYR A 249 8.33 11.23 -45.62
N GLU A 250 8.64 11.05 -46.91
CA GLU A 250 7.67 11.23 -47.99
C GLU A 250 6.45 10.31 -47.79
N TYR A 251 6.69 9.07 -47.37
CA TYR A 251 5.64 8.13 -47.02
C TYR A 251 4.84 8.59 -45.79
N LEU A 252 5.50 9.07 -44.72
CA LEU A 252 4.84 9.58 -43.52
C LEU A 252 3.98 10.82 -43.81
N ILE A 253 4.50 11.79 -44.58
CA ILE A 253 3.78 13.00 -44.99
C ILE A 253 2.57 12.64 -45.88
N GLY A 254 2.73 11.60 -46.72
CA GLY A 254 1.67 11.08 -47.59
C GLY A 254 0.55 10.36 -46.85
N GLN A 255 0.83 9.67 -45.73
CA GLN A 255 -0.14 8.82 -45.03
C GLN A 255 -0.70 9.37 -43.72
N GLU A 256 0.09 10.11 -42.93
CA GLU A 256 -0.33 10.51 -41.58
C GLU A 256 -1.10 11.85 -41.62
N THR A 257 -2.22 11.90 -40.91
CA THR A 257 -3.13 13.07 -40.81
C THR A 257 -3.32 13.54 -39.36
N GLY A 258 -2.45 13.11 -38.45
CA GLY A 258 -2.50 13.46 -37.03
C GLY A 258 -2.16 14.93 -36.74
N GLU A 259 -2.52 15.39 -35.55
CA GLU A 259 -2.33 16.78 -35.14
C GLU A 259 -0.92 17.02 -34.54
N SER A 260 -0.37 16.06 -33.77
CA SER A 260 0.90 16.18 -33.03
C SER A 260 1.72 14.88 -32.93
N LEU A 261 3.02 14.99 -32.56
CA LEU A 261 3.89 13.83 -32.27
C LEU A 261 3.38 13.00 -31.10
N GLU A 262 2.82 13.65 -30.07
CA GLU A 262 2.18 12.97 -28.95
C GLU A 262 1.10 11.99 -29.41
N SER A 263 0.20 12.45 -30.30
CA SER A 263 -0.88 11.61 -30.83
C SER A 263 -0.35 10.40 -31.62
N LEU A 264 0.78 10.58 -32.32
CA LEU A 264 1.45 9.49 -33.04
C LEU A 264 2.03 8.46 -32.07
N PHE A 265 2.76 8.92 -31.03
CA PHE A 265 3.40 8.02 -30.07
C PHE A 265 2.37 7.28 -29.22
N GLN A 266 1.32 7.98 -28.78
CA GLN A 266 0.18 7.34 -28.14
C GLN A 266 -0.38 6.28 -29.08
N LYS A 267 -0.81 6.61 -30.31
CA LYS A 267 -1.40 5.65 -31.25
C LYS A 267 -0.51 4.43 -31.57
N LYS A 268 0.81 4.62 -31.68
CA LYS A 268 1.75 3.57 -32.09
C LYS A 268 2.30 2.72 -30.94
N PHE A 269 2.40 3.28 -29.74
CA PHE A 269 3.07 2.68 -28.59
C PHE A 269 2.14 2.56 -27.35
N ILE A 270 0.81 2.51 -27.54
CA ILE A 270 -0.13 2.21 -26.45
C ILE A 270 0.31 0.92 -25.77
N PRO A 271 0.51 0.91 -24.43
CA PRO A 271 0.70 -0.34 -23.71
C PRO A 271 -0.52 -1.23 -23.98
N GLU A 272 -0.33 -2.43 -24.55
CA GLU A 272 -1.43 -3.39 -24.61
C GLU A 272 -1.92 -3.57 -23.16
N GLU A 273 -3.17 -3.20 -22.85
CA GLU A 273 -3.81 -3.44 -21.55
C GLU A 273 -4.01 -4.96 -21.32
N ARG A 274 -2.91 -5.69 -21.22
CA ARG A 274 -2.89 -7.00 -20.58
C ARG A 274 -2.71 -6.68 -19.12
N GLY A 275 -3.80 -6.77 -18.35
CA GLY A 275 -3.80 -6.52 -16.92
C GLY A 275 -2.55 -7.08 -16.27
N LEU A 276 -1.93 -6.28 -15.40
CA LEU A 276 -0.67 -6.51 -14.68
C LEU A 276 -0.66 -7.90 -14.02
N LYS A 277 -0.45 -8.97 -14.79
CA LYS A 277 -0.08 -10.27 -14.25
C LYS A 277 1.35 -10.10 -13.77
N SER A 278 1.61 -10.46 -12.52
CA SER A 278 2.97 -10.46 -12.00
C SER A 278 3.84 -11.24 -12.98
N LEU A 279 4.91 -10.58 -13.43
CA LEU A 279 5.85 -11.18 -14.34
C LEU A 279 6.49 -12.36 -13.61
N ARG A 280 6.28 -13.58 -14.12
CA ARG A 280 6.90 -14.77 -13.53
C ARG A 280 8.38 -14.80 -13.84
N GLU A 281 9.15 -15.23 -12.86
CA GLU A 281 10.59 -15.33 -12.89
C GLU A 281 11.04 -16.32 -13.96
N ASP A 282 10.29 -17.41 -14.18
CA ASP A 282 10.59 -18.42 -15.20
C ASP A 282 10.37 -17.94 -16.65
N GLN A 283 9.89 -16.70 -16.83
CA GLN A 283 9.74 -16.05 -18.13
C GLN A 283 10.77 -14.94 -18.38
N LEU A 284 11.76 -14.81 -17.49
CA LEU A 284 12.87 -13.86 -17.58
C LEU A 284 14.15 -14.61 -17.97
N TYR A 285 14.72 -14.26 -19.13
CA TYR A 285 15.92 -14.89 -19.68
C TYR A 285 17.12 -13.95 -19.61
N ASN A 286 17.52 -13.58 -18.39
CA ASN A 286 18.63 -12.67 -18.14
C ASN A 286 19.96 -13.45 -18.17
N CYS A 287 20.80 -13.23 -19.18
CA CYS A 287 22.09 -13.93 -19.30
C CYS A 287 23.26 -13.14 -18.69
N TYR A 288 23.07 -11.86 -18.42
CA TYR A 288 24.01 -11.06 -17.65
C TYR A 288 23.42 -10.72 -16.27
N PRO A 289 24.26 -10.51 -15.25
CA PRO A 289 23.83 -10.03 -13.94
C PRO A 289 22.94 -8.79 -14.06
N VAL A 290 21.95 -8.66 -13.18
CA VAL A 290 20.98 -7.55 -13.22
C VAL A 290 20.93 -6.93 -11.83
N ASP A 291 21.14 -5.62 -11.73
CA ASP A 291 20.89 -4.89 -10.50
C ASP A 291 19.40 -4.51 -10.36
N ALA A 292 19.00 -4.01 -9.20
CA ALA A 292 17.60 -3.64 -8.95
C ALA A 292 17.07 -2.56 -9.92
N TYR A 293 17.93 -1.67 -10.44
CA TYR A 293 17.53 -0.60 -11.36
C TYR A 293 17.29 -1.13 -12.78
N GLN A 294 18.17 -2.00 -13.27
CA GLN A 294 18.01 -2.71 -14.54
C GLN A 294 16.81 -3.65 -14.49
N GLU A 295 16.58 -4.33 -13.36
CA GLU A 295 15.43 -5.23 -13.18
C GLU A 295 14.10 -4.46 -13.28
N GLN A 296 14.02 -3.24 -12.72
CA GLN A 296 12.85 -2.36 -12.88
C GLN A 296 12.59 -2.03 -14.35
N VAL A 297 13.63 -1.71 -15.12
CA VAL A 297 13.49 -1.46 -16.56
C VAL A 297 12.99 -2.71 -17.28
N ILE A 298 13.58 -3.87 -17.01
CA ILE A 298 13.15 -5.14 -17.63
C ILE A 298 11.68 -5.40 -17.31
N LYS A 299 11.25 -5.25 -16.05
CA LYS A 299 9.84 -5.41 -15.64
C LYS A 299 8.91 -4.42 -16.35
N ALA A 300 9.31 -3.15 -16.46
CA ALA A 300 8.53 -2.12 -17.15
C ALA A 300 8.36 -2.44 -18.63
N VAL A 301 9.44 -2.78 -19.33
CA VAL A 301 9.41 -3.19 -20.73
C VAL A 301 8.58 -4.47 -20.90
N ARG A 302 8.71 -5.44 -20.00
CA ARG A 302 7.91 -6.67 -20.02
C ARG A 302 6.42 -6.47 -19.76
N SER A 303 6.04 -5.39 -19.10
CA SER A 303 4.64 -4.96 -18.95
C SER A 303 4.08 -4.28 -20.20
N GLY A 304 4.87 -4.15 -21.27
CA GLY A 304 4.46 -3.56 -22.55
C GLY A 304 4.73 -2.06 -22.68
N LYS A 305 5.37 -1.43 -21.69
CA LYS A 305 5.69 0.00 -21.72
C LYS A 305 6.89 0.29 -22.62
N SER A 306 6.80 1.33 -23.43
CA SER A 306 7.99 1.95 -24.02
C SER A 306 8.65 2.86 -22.98
N VAL A 307 9.97 2.85 -22.90
CA VAL A 307 10.72 3.50 -21.79
C VAL A 307 11.97 4.21 -22.28
N VAL A 308 12.37 5.23 -21.53
CA VAL A 308 13.68 5.88 -21.65
C VAL A 308 14.56 5.41 -20.51
N VAL A 309 15.79 5.03 -20.85
CA VAL A 309 16.81 4.60 -19.89
C VAL A 309 17.96 5.59 -19.94
N GLU A 310 18.15 6.32 -18.84
CA GLU A 310 19.31 7.18 -18.67
C GLU A 310 20.30 6.57 -17.70
N GLY A 311 21.55 6.59 -18.11
CA GLY A 311 22.66 6.18 -17.28
C GLY A 311 23.94 6.64 -17.91
N PRO A 312 24.90 7.21 -17.18
CA PRO A 312 26.12 7.70 -17.79
C PRO A 312 27.13 6.55 -18.03
N PRO A 313 28.36 6.81 -18.51
CA PRO A 313 29.29 5.75 -18.91
C PRO A 313 29.60 4.79 -17.76
N GLY A 314 29.52 3.49 -18.02
CA GLY A 314 29.79 2.46 -17.01
C GLY A 314 28.58 2.00 -16.19
N SER A 315 27.39 2.57 -16.41
CA SER A 315 26.16 2.19 -15.69
C SER A 315 25.50 0.88 -16.15
N GLY A 316 26.19 0.06 -16.95
CA GLY A 316 25.64 -1.19 -17.48
C GLY A 316 24.60 -1.05 -18.62
N LYS A 317 24.43 0.11 -19.28
CA LYS A 317 23.46 0.28 -20.39
C LYS A 317 23.54 -0.83 -21.44
N SER A 318 24.71 -1.10 -22.00
CA SER A 318 24.88 -2.16 -23.01
C SER A 318 24.56 -3.55 -22.47
N GLN A 319 24.72 -3.79 -21.16
CA GLN A 319 24.34 -5.04 -20.50
C GLN A 319 22.83 -5.21 -20.45
N LEU A 320 22.12 -4.16 -20.05
CA LEU A 320 20.66 -4.10 -20.07
C LEU A 320 20.11 -4.31 -21.49
N ILE A 321 20.72 -3.66 -22.50
CA ILE A 321 20.34 -3.85 -23.91
C ILE A 321 20.51 -5.31 -24.33
N CYS A 322 21.63 -5.95 -23.98
CA CYS A 322 21.85 -7.37 -24.26
C CYS A 322 20.79 -8.25 -23.59
N ASN A 323 20.48 -8.02 -22.30
CA ASN A 323 19.46 -8.80 -21.58
C ASN A 323 18.06 -8.62 -22.18
N LEU A 324 17.66 -7.39 -22.52
CA LEU A 324 16.38 -7.12 -23.19
C LEU A 324 16.30 -7.78 -24.56
N ALA A 325 17.37 -7.68 -25.35
CA ALA A 325 17.43 -8.30 -26.67
C ALA A 325 17.30 -9.82 -26.57
N LEU A 326 18.10 -10.47 -25.71
CA LEU A 326 18.08 -11.92 -25.48
C LEU A 326 16.71 -12.39 -24.98
N ASP A 327 16.16 -11.73 -23.96
CA ASP A 327 14.85 -12.07 -23.41
C ASP A 327 13.73 -12.06 -24.46
N TYR A 328 13.71 -11.05 -25.34
CA TYR A 328 12.73 -10.98 -26.41
C TYR A 328 12.95 -12.07 -27.46
N ILE A 329 14.19 -12.25 -27.96
CA ILE A 329 14.43 -13.25 -29.01
C ILE A 329 14.24 -14.69 -28.52
N SER A 330 14.56 -14.99 -27.26
CA SER A 330 14.29 -16.29 -26.63
C SER A 330 12.80 -16.59 -26.50
N ARG A 331 11.94 -15.57 -26.61
CA ARG A 331 10.47 -15.73 -26.67
C ARG A 331 9.93 -15.77 -28.10
N GLY A 332 10.83 -15.85 -29.08
CA GLY A 332 10.49 -15.84 -30.50
C GLY A 332 10.01 -14.48 -31.01
N LYS A 333 10.37 -13.39 -30.31
CA LYS A 333 10.12 -12.01 -30.73
C LYS A 333 11.25 -11.48 -31.60
N LYS A 334 10.95 -10.45 -32.38
CA LYS A 334 11.92 -9.81 -33.28
C LYS A 334 12.45 -8.53 -32.63
N VAL A 335 13.77 -8.39 -32.59
CA VAL A 335 14.45 -7.24 -31.96
C VAL A 335 15.29 -6.50 -32.98
N LEU A 336 15.25 -5.17 -32.90
CA LEU A 336 16.15 -4.29 -33.61
C LEU A 336 16.92 -3.42 -32.61
N VAL A 337 18.24 -3.51 -32.58
CA VAL A 337 19.12 -2.61 -31.85
C VAL A 337 19.65 -1.57 -32.84
N VAL A 338 19.46 -0.29 -32.50
CA VAL A 338 19.80 0.84 -33.34
C VAL A 338 20.79 1.73 -32.61
N SER A 339 21.84 2.17 -33.30
CA SER A 339 22.76 3.18 -32.79
C SER A 339 23.38 3.93 -33.94
N GLN A 340 23.55 5.24 -33.78
CA GLN A 340 24.29 6.06 -34.74
C GLN A 340 25.78 5.69 -34.76
N LYS A 341 26.32 5.25 -33.61
CA LYS A 341 27.72 4.86 -33.43
C LYS A 341 27.93 3.39 -33.74
N ARG A 342 28.78 3.12 -34.74
CA ARG A 342 29.26 1.77 -35.07
C ARG A 342 29.82 1.02 -33.86
N ALA A 343 30.68 1.68 -33.08
CA ALA A 343 31.35 1.07 -31.93
C ALA A 343 30.36 0.56 -30.87
N ALA A 344 29.22 1.22 -30.67
CA ALA A 344 28.20 0.77 -29.72
C ALA A 344 27.52 -0.52 -30.20
N LEU A 345 27.19 -0.61 -31.50
CA LEU A 345 26.66 -1.85 -32.10
C LEU A 345 27.67 -2.99 -32.03
N ASP A 346 28.95 -2.71 -32.29
CA ASP A 346 30.02 -3.71 -32.19
C ASP A 346 30.17 -4.22 -30.74
N VAL A 347 30.05 -3.36 -29.73
CA VAL A 347 30.08 -3.76 -28.31
C VAL A 347 28.90 -4.68 -27.96
N VAL A 348 27.67 -4.34 -28.38
CA VAL A 348 26.49 -5.19 -28.14
C VAL A 348 26.64 -6.52 -28.89
N TYR A 349 27.08 -6.49 -30.15
CA TYR A 349 27.32 -7.70 -30.94
C TYR A 349 28.38 -8.60 -30.31
N GLN A 350 29.51 -8.02 -29.85
CA GLN A 350 30.59 -8.76 -29.22
C GLN A 350 30.11 -9.43 -27.93
N ARG A 351 29.41 -8.70 -27.05
CA ARG A 351 28.84 -9.25 -25.80
C ARG A 351 27.93 -10.44 -26.07
N LEU A 352 26.97 -10.29 -26.99
CA LEU A 352 26.07 -11.38 -27.35
C LEU A 352 26.82 -12.56 -28.01
N SER A 353 27.90 -12.28 -28.75
CA SER A 353 28.75 -13.31 -29.36
C SER A 353 29.61 -14.07 -28.34
N GLU A 354 30.10 -13.40 -27.29
CA GLU A 354 30.82 -14.03 -26.16
C GLU A 354 29.92 -15.04 -25.43
N LEU A 355 28.60 -14.84 -25.46
CA LEU A 355 27.60 -15.79 -24.97
C LEU A 355 27.19 -16.87 -26.01
N GLU A 356 27.85 -16.96 -27.16
CA GLU A 356 27.57 -17.87 -28.29
C GLU A 356 26.21 -17.65 -28.99
N PHE A 357 25.65 -16.43 -28.94
CA PHE A 357 24.46 -16.08 -29.70
C PHE A 357 24.75 -15.49 -31.07
N ASP A 358 26.02 -15.37 -31.47
CA ASP A 358 26.48 -14.74 -32.71
C ASP A 358 25.64 -15.20 -33.91
N ASN A 359 25.40 -16.50 -34.00
CA ASN A 359 24.62 -17.20 -35.02
C ASN A 359 23.20 -16.66 -35.26
N PHE A 360 22.56 -16.06 -34.27
CA PHE A 360 21.18 -15.53 -34.32
C PHE A 360 21.11 -14.01 -34.53
N LEU A 361 22.26 -13.34 -34.68
CA LEU A 361 22.36 -11.89 -34.81
C LEU A 361 22.63 -11.47 -36.26
N ALA A 362 22.11 -10.33 -36.69
CA ALA A 362 22.46 -9.70 -37.95
C ALA A 362 23.05 -8.32 -37.70
N LEU A 363 24.38 -8.20 -37.76
CA LEU A 363 25.06 -6.91 -37.70
C LEU A 363 25.27 -6.40 -39.12
N VAL A 364 24.72 -5.22 -39.42
CA VAL A 364 24.85 -4.57 -40.73
C VAL A 364 25.25 -3.11 -40.50
N HIS A 365 26.50 -2.79 -40.84
CA HIS A 365 27.01 -1.42 -40.84
C HIS A 365 26.80 -0.76 -42.20
N ASP A 366 27.06 -1.50 -43.28
CA ASP A 366 26.85 -1.07 -44.66
C ASP A 366 26.09 -2.16 -45.42
N PHE A 367 24.83 -1.88 -45.78
CA PHE A 367 23.95 -2.82 -46.47
C PHE A 367 24.46 -3.29 -47.85
N ARG A 368 25.42 -2.57 -48.46
CA ARG A 368 26.08 -2.97 -49.72
C ARG A 368 27.29 -3.85 -49.43
N ALA A 369 28.17 -3.44 -48.52
CA ALA A 369 29.41 -4.15 -48.22
C ALA A 369 29.17 -5.46 -47.47
N ASP A 370 28.24 -5.48 -46.50
CA ASP A 370 28.04 -6.59 -45.57
C ASP A 370 27.14 -7.70 -46.13
N LYS A 371 26.55 -7.49 -47.31
CA LYS A 371 25.67 -8.44 -48.01
C LYS A 371 26.24 -9.86 -48.08
N LYS A 372 27.53 -10.01 -48.38
CA LYS A 372 28.17 -11.35 -48.47
C LYS A 372 28.31 -12.01 -47.09
N ALA A 373 28.67 -11.22 -46.06
CA ALA A 373 28.83 -11.73 -44.71
C ALA A 373 27.48 -12.21 -44.16
N LEU A 374 26.43 -11.40 -44.32
CA LEU A 374 25.07 -11.75 -43.93
C LEU A 374 24.57 -13.02 -44.64
N PHE A 375 24.78 -13.13 -45.96
CA PHE A 375 24.31 -14.29 -46.73
C PHE A 375 25.03 -15.58 -46.31
N LYS A 376 26.34 -15.49 -46.03
CA LYS A 376 27.10 -16.60 -45.45
C LYS A 376 26.52 -17.01 -44.09
N LYS A 377 26.13 -16.05 -43.26
CA LYS A 377 25.54 -16.30 -41.94
C LYS A 377 24.19 -17.03 -42.03
N ILE A 378 23.30 -16.57 -42.92
CA ILE A 378 22.04 -17.25 -43.23
C ILE A 378 22.31 -18.68 -43.71
N GLN A 379 23.32 -18.88 -44.57
CA GLN A 379 23.69 -20.20 -45.04
C GLN A 379 24.19 -21.12 -43.89
N THR A 380 25.01 -20.60 -42.98
CA THR A 380 25.47 -21.33 -41.79
C THR A 380 24.29 -21.76 -40.92
N GLN A 381 23.33 -20.84 -40.67
CA GLN A 381 22.12 -21.14 -39.90
C GLN A 381 21.28 -22.26 -40.51
N ILE A 382 21.03 -22.20 -41.82
CA ILE A 382 20.29 -23.27 -42.53
C ILE A 382 21.05 -24.61 -42.48
N GLY A 383 22.39 -24.56 -42.51
CA GLY A 383 23.23 -25.76 -42.41
C GLY A 383 23.28 -26.39 -41.00
N ALA A 384 23.00 -25.62 -39.95
CA ALA A 384 23.06 -26.06 -38.56
C ALA A 384 21.76 -26.71 -38.04
N LEU A 385 20.67 -26.72 -38.84
CA LEU A 385 19.34 -27.17 -38.42
C LEU A 385 19.33 -28.62 -37.88
N GLU A 386 20.07 -29.54 -38.50
CA GLU A 386 20.14 -30.94 -38.04
C GLU A 386 20.85 -31.03 -36.68
N SER A 387 21.98 -30.35 -36.50
CA SER A 387 22.70 -30.26 -35.22
C SER A 387 21.83 -29.63 -34.12
N TYR A 388 21.06 -28.59 -34.43
CA TYR A 388 20.13 -27.99 -33.47
C TYR A 388 19.03 -28.96 -33.02
N GLN A 389 18.57 -29.85 -33.90
CA GLN A 389 17.58 -30.88 -33.53
C GLN A 389 18.16 -31.93 -32.58
N GLU A 390 19.41 -32.32 -32.78
CA GLU A 390 20.11 -33.28 -31.91
C GLU A 390 20.35 -32.66 -30.53
N ASP A 391 20.90 -31.45 -30.48
CA ASP A 391 21.18 -30.73 -29.23
C ASP A 391 19.92 -30.56 -28.37
N ASN A 392 18.81 -30.15 -28.99
CA ASN A 392 17.55 -29.91 -28.28
C ASN A 392 16.81 -31.20 -27.84
N ARG A 393 17.13 -32.36 -28.43
CA ARG A 393 16.54 -33.66 -28.03
C ARG A 393 17.36 -34.40 -26.98
N SER A 394 18.52 -33.87 -26.60
CA SER A 394 19.37 -34.46 -25.57
C SER A 394 18.64 -34.57 -24.22
N ILE A 395 18.98 -35.58 -23.43
CA ILE A 395 18.45 -35.74 -22.05
C ILE A 395 18.82 -34.52 -21.19
N ASP A 396 19.99 -33.94 -21.46
CA ASP A 396 20.51 -32.76 -20.77
C ASP A 396 19.58 -31.54 -20.92
N ALA A 397 19.00 -31.33 -22.11
CA ALA A 397 18.07 -30.23 -22.37
C ALA A 397 16.84 -30.25 -21.43
N ILE A 398 16.23 -31.43 -21.24
CA ILE A 398 15.06 -31.61 -20.36
C ILE A 398 15.44 -31.36 -18.90
N GLN A 399 16.63 -31.81 -18.48
CA GLN A 399 17.12 -31.59 -17.12
C GLN A 399 17.37 -30.12 -16.84
N LEU A 400 18.00 -29.40 -17.78
CA LEU A 400 18.27 -27.97 -17.67
C LEU A 400 16.98 -27.15 -17.56
N GLU A 401 15.96 -27.45 -18.39
CA GLU A 401 14.65 -26.77 -18.29
C GLU A 401 13.99 -27.00 -16.93
N ARG A 402 14.04 -28.23 -16.41
CA ARG A 402 13.49 -28.54 -15.09
C ARG A 402 14.23 -27.81 -13.97
N GLN A 403 15.56 -27.79 -14.01
CA GLN A 403 16.39 -27.05 -13.04
C GLN A 403 16.09 -25.55 -13.09
N PHE A 404 16.04 -24.96 -14.28
CA PHE A 404 15.69 -23.55 -14.47
C PHE A 404 14.31 -23.20 -13.89
N PHE A 405 13.31 -24.07 -14.10
CA PHE A 405 11.97 -23.89 -13.53
C PHE A 405 11.98 -24.00 -12.00
N GLN A 406 12.73 -24.96 -11.43
CA GLN A 406 12.86 -25.12 -9.98
C GLN A 406 13.50 -23.90 -9.34
N LEU A 407 14.63 -23.43 -9.88
CA LEU A 407 15.32 -22.22 -9.39
C LEU A 407 14.43 -20.99 -9.50
N SER A 408 13.74 -20.81 -10.62
CA SER A 408 12.81 -19.69 -10.80
C SER A 408 11.70 -19.70 -9.75
N LYS A 409 11.15 -20.88 -9.41
CA LYS A 409 10.15 -21.02 -8.36
C LYS A 409 10.72 -20.74 -6.96
N THR A 410 11.95 -21.18 -6.69
CA THR A 410 12.66 -20.88 -5.44
C THR A 410 12.84 -19.36 -5.26
N ILE A 411 13.33 -18.68 -6.31
CA ILE A 411 13.47 -17.21 -6.33
C ILE A 411 12.12 -16.53 -6.08
N GLU A 412 11.05 -16.92 -6.79
CA GLU A 412 9.71 -16.36 -6.57
C GLU A 412 9.25 -16.49 -5.12
N ASN A 413 9.37 -17.69 -4.53
CA ASN A 413 8.92 -17.93 -3.15
C ASN A 413 9.69 -17.07 -2.14
N HIS A 414 11.02 -16.95 -2.26
CA HIS A 414 11.81 -16.15 -1.33
C HIS A 414 11.58 -14.65 -1.54
N VAL A 415 11.47 -14.19 -2.79
CA VAL A 415 11.14 -12.79 -3.08
C VAL A 415 9.74 -12.44 -2.56
N GLU A 416 8.76 -13.33 -2.69
CA GLU A 416 7.43 -13.16 -2.11
C GLU A 416 7.49 -13.08 -0.58
N PHE A 417 8.25 -13.97 0.07
CA PHE A 417 8.49 -13.94 1.52
C PHE A 417 9.06 -12.59 1.98
N PHE A 418 10.11 -12.07 1.31
CA PHE A 418 10.70 -10.77 1.68
C PHE A 418 9.78 -9.59 1.37
N ASN A 419 8.97 -9.68 0.32
CA ASN A 419 7.97 -8.66 0.00
C ASN A 419 6.85 -8.62 1.06
N ASP A 420 6.37 -9.77 1.50
CA ASP A 420 5.36 -9.87 2.55
C ASP A 420 5.91 -9.43 3.90
N PHE A 421 7.16 -9.78 4.21
CA PHE A 421 7.86 -9.23 5.37
C PHE A 421 7.92 -7.70 5.31
N ARG A 422 8.35 -7.12 4.17
CA ARG A 422 8.41 -5.66 3.98
C ARG A 422 7.02 -5.03 4.15
N LYS A 423 5.98 -5.59 3.53
CA LYS A 423 4.61 -5.08 3.67
C LYS A 423 4.15 -5.10 5.12
N ALA A 424 4.39 -6.19 5.85
CA ALA A 424 4.03 -6.31 7.25
C ALA A 424 4.83 -5.33 8.13
N LEU A 425 6.12 -5.14 7.86
CA LEU A 425 7.02 -4.27 8.62
C LEU A 425 6.61 -2.79 8.58
N PHE A 426 6.06 -2.33 7.46
CA PHE A 426 5.61 -0.95 7.24
C PHE A 426 4.09 -0.77 7.27
N ASN A 427 3.31 -1.81 7.61
CA ASN A 427 1.86 -1.69 7.74
C ASN A 427 1.50 -0.81 8.95
N THR A 428 0.66 0.19 8.74
CA THR A 428 0.17 1.11 9.78
C THR A 428 -1.33 0.95 10.08
N GLU A 429 -2.02 0.02 9.43
CA GLU A 429 -3.48 -0.12 9.50
C GLU A 429 -3.98 -0.55 10.88
N GLU A 430 -3.18 -1.32 11.64
CA GLU A 430 -3.61 -1.87 12.93
C GLU A 430 -3.59 -0.83 14.07
N CYS A 431 -2.51 -0.05 14.19
CA CYS A 431 -2.29 0.83 15.34
C CYS A 431 -1.77 2.23 15.01
N SER A 432 -1.87 2.63 13.73
CA SER A 432 -1.38 3.91 13.15
C SER A 432 0.15 4.08 13.07
N VAL A 433 0.91 3.16 13.67
CA VAL A 433 2.38 3.18 13.69
C VAL A 433 2.90 1.86 13.10
N PRO A 434 3.95 1.88 12.27
CA PRO A 434 4.51 0.64 11.71
C PRO A 434 5.16 -0.21 12.81
N ILE A 435 5.02 -1.54 12.73
CA ILE A 435 5.63 -2.44 13.73
C ILE A 435 7.15 -2.27 13.83
N LYS A 436 7.82 -1.84 12.74
CA LYS A 436 9.23 -1.46 12.75
C LYS A 436 9.56 -0.45 13.87
N GLU A 437 8.72 0.57 14.04
CA GLU A 437 8.91 1.61 15.05
C GLU A 437 8.66 1.04 16.44
N LEU A 438 7.64 0.18 16.60
CA LEU A 438 7.39 -0.53 17.86
C LEU A 438 8.60 -1.37 18.29
N TYR A 439 9.26 -2.08 17.36
CA TYR A 439 10.48 -2.85 17.66
C TYR A 439 11.65 -1.95 18.09
N LEU A 440 11.83 -0.78 17.46
CA LEU A 440 12.92 0.14 17.78
C LEU A 440 12.73 0.81 19.15
N GLU A 441 11.49 1.02 19.56
CA GLU A 441 11.15 1.69 20.82
C GLU A 441 10.92 0.74 22.00
N SER A 442 10.79 -0.57 21.77
CA SER A 442 10.49 -1.56 22.81
C SER A 442 11.73 -2.34 23.25
N LYS A 443 11.80 -2.72 24.53
CA LYS A 443 12.77 -3.68 25.04
C LYS A 443 12.05 -4.90 25.62
N LEU A 444 12.52 -6.10 25.27
CA LEU A 444 11.90 -7.37 25.66
C LEU A 444 11.79 -7.59 27.18
N ASN A 445 12.68 -6.97 27.97
CA ASN A 445 12.74 -7.15 29.43
C ASN A 445 12.24 -5.92 30.21
N GLU A 446 11.49 -5.02 29.57
CA GLU A 446 10.91 -3.88 30.27
C GLU A 446 9.77 -4.31 31.21
N VAL A 447 9.80 -3.79 32.44
CA VAL A 447 8.67 -3.89 33.37
C VAL A 447 7.52 -3.11 32.77
N HIS A 448 6.39 -3.76 32.56
CA HIS A 448 5.23 -3.18 31.90
C HIS A 448 3.93 -3.59 32.59
N PHE A 449 2.87 -2.85 32.27
CA PHE A 449 1.51 -3.21 32.66
C PHE A 449 0.90 -4.13 31.59
N ASP A 450 0.15 -5.15 32.00
CA ASP A 450 -0.52 -6.05 31.05
C ASP A 450 -1.68 -5.34 30.34
N MET A 451 -1.48 -5.05 29.06
CA MET A 451 -2.45 -4.36 28.21
C MET A 451 -3.32 -5.31 27.37
N THR A 452 -3.26 -6.63 27.59
CA THR A 452 -3.92 -7.64 26.74
C THR A 452 -5.42 -7.41 26.57
N GLN A 453 -6.12 -6.90 27.59
CA GLN A 453 -7.56 -6.63 27.54
C GLN A 453 -7.92 -5.26 26.94
N TYR A 454 -6.95 -4.36 26.82
CA TYR A 454 -7.18 -2.93 26.53
C TYR A 454 -6.57 -2.46 25.21
N TYR A 455 -5.46 -3.05 24.74
CA TYR A 455 -4.63 -2.51 23.65
C TYR A 455 -5.41 -2.15 22.37
N LYS A 456 -6.39 -2.97 21.96
CA LYS A 456 -7.18 -2.75 20.72
C LYS A 456 -7.96 -1.44 20.71
N LYS A 457 -8.24 -0.86 21.89
CA LYS A 457 -8.99 0.40 22.02
C LYS A 457 -8.08 1.63 21.87
N PHE A 458 -6.76 1.44 21.89
CA PHE A 458 -5.75 2.50 21.83
C PHE A 458 -4.91 2.41 20.56
N SER A 459 -5.13 3.35 19.63
CA SER A 459 -4.17 3.64 18.56
C SER A 459 -3.14 4.66 19.02
N PHE A 460 -1.94 4.63 18.45
CA PHE A 460 -0.85 5.54 18.86
C PHE A 460 -1.17 7.02 18.59
N ASP A 461 -2.09 7.33 17.68
CA ASP A 461 -2.60 8.70 17.47
C ASP A 461 -3.29 9.28 18.71
N ARG A 462 -3.94 8.42 19.51
CA ARG A 462 -4.73 8.82 20.69
C ARG A 462 -3.96 8.71 22.01
N VAL A 463 -2.81 8.05 22.00
CA VAL A 463 -1.97 7.82 23.19
C VAL A 463 -1.55 9.14 23.85
N ASN A 464 -1.23 10.18 23.08
CA ASN A 464 -0.87 11.49 23.64
C ASN A 464 -2.02 12.15 24.41
N ILE A 465 -3.27 11.99 23.93
CA ILE A 465 -4.46 12.52 24.61
C ILE A 465 -4.72 11.72 25.89
N PHE A 466 -4.67 10.39 25.79
CA PHE A 466 -4.87 9.51 26.94
C PHE A 466 -3.82 9.74 28.03
N THR A 467 -2.53 9.81 27.68
CA THR A 467 -1.44 10.05 28.65
C THR A 467 -1.56 11.39 29.36
N ARG A 468 -2.03 12.44 28.67
CA ARG A 468 -2.37 13.73 29.31
C ARG A 468 -3.51 13.56 30.32
N ASN A 469 -4.57 12.86 29.94
CA ASN A 469 -5.70 12.61 30.82
C ASN A 469 -5.31 11.72 32.02
N LEU A 470 -4.49 10.69 31.80
CA LEU A 470 -3.90 9.82 32.84
C LEU A 470 -3.14 10.64 33.88
N LYS A 471 -2.35 11.64 33.46
CA LYS A 471 -1.63 12.55 34.36
C LYS A 471 -2.59 13.35 35.23
N ILE A 472 -3.55 14.04 34.61
CA ILE A 472 -4.49 14.92 35.30
C ILE A 472 -5.39 14.10 36.23
N TYR A 473 -5.93 12.98 35.74
CA TYR A 473 -6.75 12.07 36.53
C TYR A 473 -5.98 11.52 37.73
N GLY A 474 -4.74 11.10 37.55
CA GLY A 474 -3.89 10.59 38.62
C GLY A 474 -3.66 11.57 39.76
N LEU A 475 -3.51 12.87 39.46
CA LEU A 475 -3.38 13.91 40.47
C LEU A 475 -4.63 14.01 41.37
N TYR A 476 -5.82 13.93 40.77
CA TYR A 476 -7.07 13.95 41.52
C TYR A 476 -7.37 12.63 42.22
N TYR A 477 -7.08 11.49 41.57
CA TYR A 477 -7.30 10.15 42.10
C TYR A 477 -6.55 9.94 43.42
N LYS A 478 -5.24 10.28 43.45
CA LYS A 478 -4.41 10.20 44.66
C LYS A 478 -4.90 11.10 45.80
N LYS A 479 -5.64 12.18 45.49
CA LYS A 479 -6.10 13.17 46.47
C LYS A 479 -7.49 12.84 47.03
N TYR A 480 -8.41 12.39 46.17
CA TYR A 480 -9.84 12.30 46.51
C TYR A 480 -10.41 10.88 46.55
N GLN A 481 -9.70 9.90 46.00
CA GLN A 481 -10.14 8.51 45.93
C GLN A 481 -9.47 7.62 47.01
N LEU A 482 -9.12 8.22 48.16
CA LEU A 482 -8.58 7.52 49.33
C LEU A 482 -9.71 7.07 50.26
N GLU A 483 -9.53 5.93 50.94
CA GLU A 483 -10.51 5.40 51.92
C GLU A 483 -10.82 6.39 53.06
N GLU A 484 -9.83 7.19 53.47
CA GLU A 484 -9.96 8.18 54.53
C GLU A 484 -10.66 9.49 54.08
N SER A 485 -10.93 9.65 52.78
CA SER A 485 -11.51 10.87 52.21
C SER A 485 -13.04 10.89 52.35
N PHE A 486 -13.59 11.96 52.95
CA PHE A 486 -15.03 12.22 52.96
C PHE A 486 -15.65 12.29 51.55
N TRP A 487 -14.84 12.63 50.55
CA TRP A 487 -15.27 12.83 49.16
C TRP A 487 -15.19 11.57 48.30
N LEU A 488 -14.82 10.42 48.87
CA LEU A 488 -14.70 9.15 48.13
C LEU A 488 -16.04 8.72 47.52
N HIS A 489 -17.11 8.74 48.32
CA HIS A 489 -18.46 8.30 47.92
C HIS A 489 -19.36 9.46 47.50
N ARG A 490 -18.79 10.54 46.96
CA ARG A 490 -19.56 11.74 46.56
C ARG A 490 -20.51 11.47 45.39
N VAL A 491 -21.49 12.34 45.24
CA VAL A 491 -22.31 12.45 44.01
C VAL A 491 -21.46 13.06 42.88
N ASN A 492 -21.96 13.05 41.64
CA ASN A 492 -21.23 13.62 40.51
C ASN A 492 -21.23 15.16 40.55
N PHE A 493 -20.05 15.79 40.71
CA PHE A 493 -19.87 17.24 40.81
C PHE A 493 -19.87 17.97 39.45
N SER A 494 -19.81 17.27 38.31
CA SER A 494 -19.81 17.91 36.97
C SER A 494 -21.04 18.80 36.74
N LEU A 495 -22.15 18.46 37.38
CA LEU A 495 -23.44 19.14 37.24
C LEU A 495 -23.55 20.39 38.11
N PHE A 496 -22.54 20.68 38.93
CA PHE A 496 -22.59 21.74 39.92
C PHE A 496 -21.97 23.04 39.43
N SER A 497 -22.50 24.15 39.94
CA SER A 497 -22.00 25.51 39.68
C SER A 497 -21.49 26.14 40.97
N ALA A 498 -20.88 27.32 40.90
CA ALA A 498 -20.41 28.06 42.07
C ALA A 498 -21.52 28.29 43.14
N GLY A 499 -22.79 28.33 42.73
CA GLY A 499 -23.92 28.43 43.67
C GLY A 499 -24.17 27.14 44.47
N SER A 500 -23.81 25.97 43.93
CA SER A 500 -23.99 24.67 44.58
C SER A 500 -23.06 24.50 45.79
N GLN A 501 -21.87 25.11 45.76
CA GLN A 501 -20.93 25.09 46.88
C GLN A 501 -21.56 25.69 48.14
N LYS A 502 -22.17 26.88 48.02
CA LYS A 502 -22.87 27.51 49.14
C LYS A 502 -24.01 26.63 49.65
N ARG A 503 -24.71 25.93 48.75
CA ARG A 503 -25.78 25.01 49.14
C ARG A 503 -25.26 23.80 49.92
N ILE A 504 -24.10 23.25 49.58
CA ILE A 504 -23.44 22.19 50.36
C ILE A 504 -23.14 22.68 51.78
N GLU A 505 -22.62 23.90 51.93
CA GLU A 505 -22.37 24.51 53.25
C GLU A 505 -23.67 24.68 54.05
N GLU A 506 -24.75 25.15 53.41
CA GLU A 506 -26.07 25.23 54.04
C GLU A 506 -26.61 23.86 54.46
N ILE A 507 -26.34 22.80 53.69
CA ILE A 507 -26.74 21.43 54.08
C ILE A 507 -25.94 20.95 55.29
N PHE A 508 -24.63 21.25 55.36
CA PHE A 508 -23.84 20.98 56.56
C PHE A 508 -24.40 21.70 57.79
N ASP A 509 -24.83 22.97 57.64
CA ASP A 509 -25.52 23.71 58.69
C ASP A 509 -26.87 23.09 59.06
N GLU A 510 -27.72 22.75 58.09
CA GLU A 510 -29.02 22.10 58.32
C GLU A 510 -28.89 20.76 59.08
N ILE A 511 -27.88 19.95 58.74
CA ILE A 511 -27.59 18.67 59.41
C ILE A 511 -27.05 18.92 60.83
N ARG A 512 -26.11 19.85 60.99
CA ARG A 512 -25.55 20.22 62.31
C ARG A 512 -26.64 20.75 63.23
N ASP A 513 -27.52 21.60 62.74
CA ASP A 513 -28.58 22.21 63.54
C ASP A 513 -29.61 21.15 63.98
N LEU A 514 -29.95 20.20 63.12
CA LEU A 514 -30.77 19.04 63.50
C LEU A 514 -30.07 18.18 64.55
N LYS A 515 -28.78 17.88 64.35
CA LYS A 515 -27.94 17.14 65.30
C LYS A 515 -27.95 17.78 66.68
N ASN A 516 -27.78 19.10 66.73
CA ASN A 516 -27.74 19.87 67.97
C ASN A 516 -29.12 19.97 68.63
N LYS A 517 -30.19 20.13 67.84
CA LYS A 517 -31.56 20.17 68.35
C LYS A 517 -31.98 18.86 69.03
N VAL A 518 -31.68 17.72 68.41
CA VAL A 518 -31.94 16.40 69.01
C VAL A 518 -31.06 16.17 70.23
N SER A 519 -29.77 16.51 70.15
CA SER A 519 -28.84 16.36 71.27
C SER A 519 -29.23 17.22 72.47
N ALA A 520 -29.74 18.44 72.25
CA ALA A 520 -30.23 19.31 73.31
C ALA A 520 -31.49 18.75 73.99
N LYS A 521 -32.40 18.09 73.26
CA LYS A 521 -33.60 17.48 73.83
C LYS A 521 -33.27 16.32 74.78
N PHE A 522 -32.24 15.56 74.48
CA PHE A 522 -31.82 14.39 75.24
C PHE A 522 -30.51 14.61 76.01
N GLN A 523 -30.11 15.85 76.25
CA GLN A 523 -28.83 16.20 76.89
C GLN A 523 -28.70 15.63 78.31
N ASP A 524 -29.82 15.49 79.01
CA ASP A 524 -29.88 14.99 80.39
C ASP A 524 -29.88 13.45 80.48
N SER A 525 -29.91 12.74 79.34
CA SER A 525 -29.86 11.28 79.27
C SER A 525 -28.40 10.79 79.27
N LEU A 526 -28.10 9.77 80.09
CA LEU A 526 -26.74 9.20 80.18
C LEU A 526 -26.51 8.12 79.12
N THR A 527 -27.58 7.55 78.55
CA THR A 527 -27.54 6.52 77.50
C THR A 527 -27.70 7.09 76.09
N PHE A 528 -28.06 8.36 75.95
CA PHE A 528 -28.23 8.99 74.64
C PHE A 528 -26.88 9.25 73.95
N ASP A 529 -26.80 8.79 72.70
CA ASP A 529 -25.78 9.17 71.73
C ASP A 529 -26.53 9.49 70.44
N ILE A 530 -26.08 10.52 69.74
CA ILE A 530 -26.71 11.00 68.51
C ILE A 530 -26.70 9.97 67.38
N THR A 531 -25.80 9.00 67.42
CA THR A 531 -25.78 7.83 66.52
C THR A 531 -27.08 7.02 66.61
N HIS A 532 -27.70 6.95 67.80
CA HIS A 532 -28.97 6.27 68.02
C HIS A 532 -30.15 6.96 67.31
N PHE A 533 -30.09 8.28 67.09
CA PHE A 533 -31.15 9.01 66.38
C PHE A 533 -31.33 8.51 64.95
N TYR A 534 -30.22 8.35 64.21
CA TYR A 534 -30.26 7.88 62.83
C TYR A 534 -30.63 6.39 62.77
N ALA A 535 -30.17 5.58 63.72
CA ALA A 535 -30.58 4.18 63.85
C ALA A 535 -32.09 4.04 64.12
N LEU A 536 -32.66 4.86 65.01
CA LEU A 536 -34.10 4.91 65.26
C LEU A 536 -34.89 5.41 64.06
N PHE A 537 -34.35 6.33 63.27
CA PHE A 537 -34.96 6.75 62.01
C PHE A 537 -35.09 5.58 61.02
N GLU A 538 -34.06 4.74 60.91
CA GLU A 538 -34.11 3.52 60.08
C GLU A 538 -35.12 2.49 60.64
N GLN A 539 -35.34 2.49 61.96
CA GLN A 539 -36.32 1.62 62.66
C GLN A 539 -37.67 2.30 62.95
N LYS A 540 -37.98 3.44 62.33
CA LYS A 540 -39.18 4.25 62.63
C LYS A 540 -40.51 3.49 62.55
N SER A 541 -40.58 2.41 61.74
CA SER A 541 -41.77 1.54 61.67
C SER A 541 -42.12 0.88 63.01
N LYS A 542 -41.11 0.49 63.80
CA LYS A 542 -41.31 -0.06 65.15
C LYS A 542 -41.82 1.01 66.11
N LEU A 543 -41.25 2.21 66.04
CA LEU A 543 -41.74 3.37 66.80
C LEU A 543 -43.19 3.73 66.42
N TYR A 544 -43.59 3.55 65.15
CA TYR A 544 -44.97 3.80 64.71
C TYR A 544 -45.93 2.79 65.34
N GLN A 545 -45.56 1.51 65.37
CA GLN A 545 -46.33 0.46 66.03
C GLN A 545 -46.42 0.70 67.53
N LEU A 546 -45.30 1.03 68.17
CA LEU A 546 -45.24 1.35 69.59
C LEU A 546 -46.15 2.54 69.94
N ARG A 547 -46.09 3.62 69.14
CA ARG A 547 -46.98 4.77 69.28
C ARG A 547 -48.45 4.39 69.11
N ALA A 548 -48.78 3.57 68.11
CA ALA A 548 -50.16 3.17 67.84
C ALA A 548 -50.76 2.40 69.02
N ILE A 549 -49.96 1.50 69.62
CA ILE A 549 -50.36 0.70 70.78
C ILE A 549 -50.51 1.59 72.02
N LEU A 550 -49.50 2.41 72.34
CA LEU A 550 -49.48 3.26 73.54
C LEU A 550 -50.47 4.45 73.49
N LYS A 551 -51.19 4.67 72.38
CA LYS A 551 -52.27 5.67 72.34
C LYS A 551 -53.48 5.26 73.20
N ASN A 552 -53.72 3.96 73.39
CA ASN A 552 -54.82 3.49 74.22
C ASN A 552 -54.47 3.62 75.72
N ASN A 553 -55.32 4.31 76.49
CA ASN A 553 -55.10 4.54 77.92
C ASN A 553 -55.07 3.23 78.72
N GLU A 554 -55.95 2.28 78.41
CA GLU A 554 -56.04 1.01 79.14
C GLU A 554 -54.77 0.16 78.90
N THR A 555 -54.26 0.17 77.67
CA THR A 555 -53.01 -0.51 77.32
C THR A 555 -51.81 0.11 78.04
N ARG A 556 -51.79 1.43 78.18
CA ARG A 556 -50.73 2.16 78.90
C ARG A 556 -50.67 1.81 80.39
N GLU A 557 -51.82 1.70 81.05
CA GLU A 557 -51.88 1.31 82.46
C GLU A 557 -51.30 -0.10 82.68
N ILE A 558 -51.59 -1.05 81.78
CA ILE A 558 -51.00 -2.39 81.82
C ILE A 558 -49.51 -2.34 81.49
N PHE A 559 -49.11 -1.59 80.46
CA PHE A 559 -47.72 -1.43 80.04
C PHE A 559 -46.84 -0.89 81.18
N ASP A 560 -47.28 0.16 81.87
CA ASP A 560 -46.57 0.73 83.03
C ASP A 560 -46.45 -0.29 84.17
N GLY A 561 -47.48 -1.14 84.37
CA GLY A 561 -47.47 -2.20 85.37
C GLY A 561 -46.53 -3.37 85.06
N ILE A 562 -46.26 -3.65 83.78
CA ILE A 562 -45.36 -4.74 83.34
C ILE A 562 -43.96 -4.26 82.96
N PHE A 563 -43.70 -2.95 83.00
CA PHE A 563 -42.46 -2.35 82.54
C PHE A 563 -41.21 -2.92 83.26
N GLU A 564 -41.29 -3.17 84.57
CA GLU A 564 -40.17 -3.69 85.37
C GLU A 564 -40.00 -5.22 85.32
N ILE A 565 -40.90 -5.92 84.64
CA ILE A 565 -40.85 -7.37 84.55
C ILE A 565 -39.85 -7.75 83.49
N ASP A 566 -38.91 -8.61 83.83
CA ASP A 566 -37.99 -9.18 82.85
C ASP A 566 -38.76 -9.95 81.76
N SER A 567 -38.52 -9.65 80.49
CA SER A 567 -39.22 -10.26 79.36
C SER A 567 -38.97 -11.76 79.24
N GLU A 568 -37.87 -12.29 79.80
CA GLU A 568 -37.67 -13.74 79.91
C GLU A 568 -38.75 -14.43 80.76
N LYS A 569 -39.39 -13.68 81.68
CA LYS A 569 -40.48 -14.21 82.53
C LYS A 569 -41.84 -14.17 81.83
N ILE A 570 -41.92 -13.55 80.65
CA ILE A 570 -43.11 -13.40 79.82
C ILE A 570 -42.99 -14.34 78.61
N ASP A 571 -43.56 -15.53 78.73
CA ASP A 571 -43.72 -16.43 77.58
C ASP A 571 -44.94 -15.99 76.76
N LEU A 572 -44.69 -15.17 75.74
CA LEU A 572 -45.73 -14.60 74.87
C LEU A 572 -46.51 -15.69 74.13
N LEU A 573 -45.81 -16.68 73.56
CA LEU A 573 -46.44 -17.76 72.82
C LEU A 573 -47.34 -18.61 73.72
N TRP A 574 -46.89 -18.90 74.93
CA TRP A 574 -47.72 -19.56 75.92
C TRP A 574 -48.94 -18.72 76.27
N LEU A 575 -48.79 -17.42 76.51
CA LEU A 575 -49.90 -16.54 76.87
C LEU A 575 -50.94 -16.47 75.75
N GLU A 576 -50.52 -16.22 74.50
CA GLU A 576 -51.39 -16.20 73.33
C GLU A 576 -52.16 -17.51 73.18
N GLN A 577 -51.48 -18.66 73.28
CA GLN A 577 -52.13 -19.96 73.23
C GLN A 577 -53.19 -20.13 74.32
N LYS A 578 -52.90 -19.67 75.56
CA LYS A 578 -53.84 -19.77 76.68
C LYS A 578 -55.06 -18.87 76.48
N LEU A 579 -54.86 -17.64 76.03
CA LEU A 579 -55.93 -16.69 75.74
C LEU A 579 -56.81 -17.19 74.60
N GLU A 580 -56.24 -17.66 73.49
CA GLU A 580 -56.99 -18.23 72.37
C GLU A 580 -57.73 -19.51 72.74
N THR A 581 -57.14 -20.37 73.58
CA THR A 581 -57.84 -21.56 74.10
C THR A 581 -59.09 -21.15 74.88
N ILE A 582 -59.00 -20.13 75.75
CA ILE A 582 -60.17 -19.65 76.51
C ILE A 582 -61.21 -19.03 75.57
N LYS A 583 -60.80 -18.21 74.60
CA LYS A 583 -61.70 -17.63 73.59
C LYS A 583 -62.47 -18.71 72.82
N LEU A 584 -61.80 -19.76 72.36
CA LEU A 584 -62.44 -20.88 71.65
C LEU A 584 -63.47 -21.61 72.52
N LEU A 585 -63.12 -21.89 73.78
CA LEU A 585 -64.01 -22.54 74.73
C LEU A 585 -65.26 -21.69 75.04
N LEU A 586 -65.13 -20.37 75.01
CA LEU A 586 -66.24 -19.42 75.16
C LEU A 586 -67.12 -19.33 73.90
N SER A 587 -66.56 -19.50 72.69
CA SER A 587 -67.28 -19.31 71.43
C SER A 587 -68.03 -20.53 70.89
N GLU A 588 -67.55 -21.76 71.14
CA GLU A 588 -68.13 -22.97 70.51
C GLU A 588 -69.52 -23.33 71.06
N PHE A 589 -69.57 -23.99 72.22
CA PHE A 589 -70.81 -24.42 72.88
C PHE A 589 -71.20 -23.49 74.02
N GLY A 590 -70.34 -22.52 74.34
CA GLY A 590 -70.41 -21.69 75.54
C GLY A 590 -69.93 -22.42 76.79
N VAL A 591 -70.05 -21.74 77.93
CA VAL A 591 -69.58 -22.22 79.23
C VAL A 591 -70.73 -22.18 80.24
N GLU A 592 -70.78 -23.17 81.13
CA GLU A 592 -71.81 -23.27 82.17
C GLU A 592 -71.42 -22.43 83.40
N TRP A 593 -72.09 -21.30 83.61
CA TRP A 593 -71.79 -20.37 84.72
C TRP A 593 -72.80 -20.42 85.89
N HIS A 594 -73.91 -21.14 85.78
CA HIS A 594 -74.97 -21.14 86.79
C HIS A 594 -74.71 -22.11 87.95
N SER A 595 -73.71 -22.99 87.84
CA SER A 595 -73.23 -23.83 88.95
C SER A 595 -71.97 -23.28 89.61
N SER A 596 -71.83 -23.57 90.91
CA SER A 596 -70.62 -23.25 91.69
C SER A 596 -69.46 -24.16 91.26
N ASP A 597 -68.23 -23.63 91.23
CA ASP A 597 -67.03 -24.36 90.78
C ASP A 597 -66.86 -25.75 91.45
N GLU A 598 -67.18 -25.89 92.75
CA GLU A 598 -67.10 -27.17 93.49
C GLU A 598 -68.05 -28.27 92.97
N LYS A 599 -69.14 -27.89 92.29
CA LYS A 599 -70.17 -28.82 91.82
C LYS A 599 -69.99 -29.23 90.37
N VAL A 600 -69.12 -28.56 89.61
CA VAL A 600 -68.98 -28.76 88.16
C VAL A 600 -68.55 -30.20 87.83
N GLU A 601 -67.56 -30.76 88.52
CA GLU A 601 -67.12 -32.15 88.31
C GLU A 601 -68.22 -33.17 88.65
N VAL A 602 -68.93 -32.93 89.75
CA VAL A 602 -70.04 -33.79 90.18
C VAL A 602 -71.17 -33.75 89.15
N LEU A 603 -71.51 -32.56 88.63
CA LEU A 603 -72.54 -32.37 87.62
C LEU A 603 -72.13 -32.94 86.25
N LEU A 604 -70.84 -32.86 85.89
CA LEU A 604 -70.29 -33.50 84.70
C LEU A 604 -70.37 -35.03 84.80
N ALA A 605 -69.95 -35.61 85.92
CA ALA A 605 -70.06 -37.04 86.17
C ALA A 605 -71.52 -37.50 86.13
N LEU A 606 -72.43 -36.69 86.63
CA LEU A 606 -73.86 -36.94 86.62
C LEU A 606 -74.48 -36.83 85.21
N SER A 607 -74.00 -35.90 84.38
CA SER A 607 -74.34 -35.79 82.95
C SER A 607 -73.81 -36.98 82.13
N LEU A 608 -72.58 -37.45 82.40
CA LEU A 608 -72.01 -38.66 81.79
C LEU A 608 -72.77 -39.93 82.21
N ALA A 609 -73.14 -40.03 83.48
CA ALA A 609 -73.98 -41.13 83.96
C ALA A 609 -75.37 -41.12 83.32
N TYR A 610 -75.93 -39.93 83.06
CA TYR A 610 -77.19 -39.77 82.34
C TYR A 610 -77.09 -40.22 80.87
N LYS A 611 -75.95 -39.96 80.22
CA LYS A 611 -75.65 -40.38 78.83
C LYS A 611 -75.42 -41.88 78.71
N LYS A 612 -74.76 -42.50 79.69
CA LYS A 612 -74.44 -43.95 79.73
C LYS A 612 -75.59 -44.85 80.19
N ARG A 613 -76.77 -44.29 80.49
CA ARG A 613 -77.92 -45.09 80.91
C ARG A 613 -78.30 -46.13 79.83
N GLY A 614 -78.66 -47.34 80.25
CA GLY A 614 -79.15 -48.36 79.34
C GLY A 614 -80.43 -47.91 78.62
N LYS A 615 -80.51 -48.16 77.32
CA LYS A 615 -81.66 -47.83 76.46
C LYS A 615 -82.48 -49.09 76.09
N GLY A 616 -82.44 -50.10 76.94
CA GLY A 616 -83.17 -51.36 76.74
C GLY A 616 -84.65 -51.25 77.13
N VAL A 617 -85.47 -52.20 76.65
CA VAL A 617 -86.91 -52.26 76.95
C VAL A 617 -87.17 -52.36 78.48
N PHE A 618 -86.32 -53.07 79.22
CA PHE A 618 -86.38 -53.17 80.67
C PHE A 618 -85.98 -51.86 81.41
N ASP A 619 -85.08 -51.05 80.84
CA ASP A 619 -84.66 -49.77 81.43
C ASP A 619 -85.74 -48.68 81.28
N SER A 620 -86.59 -48.78 80.25
CA SER A 620 -87.72 -47.86 80.04
C SER A 620 -88.79 -47.96 81.14
N LEU A 621 -88.92 -49.12 81.79
CA LEU A 621 -89.89 -49.39 82.85
C LEU A 621 -89.46 -48.82 84.22
N LEU A 622 -88.14 -48.68 84.46
CA LEU A 622 -87.54 -48.16 85.70
C LEU A 622 -87.22 -46.65 85.63
N TRP A 623 -87.49 -46.00 84.51
CA TRP A 623 -87.17 -44.60 84.24
C TRP A 623 -87.79 -43.59 85.24
N PRO A 624 -89.06 -43.71 85.68
CA PRO A 624 -89.65 -42.75 86.61
C PRO A 624 -88.96 -42.70 87.98
N TRP A 625 -88.41 -43.83 88.44
CA TRP A 625 -87.73 -43.93 89.75
C TRP A 625 -86.27 -43.49 89.67
N THR A 626 -85.59 -43.75 88.55
CA THR A 626 -84.21 -43.32 88.31
C THR A 626 -84.10 -41.83 87.93
N LYS A 627 -85.16 -41.21 87.39
CA LYS A 627 -85.22 -39.78 87.04
C LYS A 627 -84.91 -38.85 88.22
N LYS A 628 -85.27 -39.23 89.46
CA LYS A 628 -85.04 -38.44 90.68
C LYS A 628 -83.54 -38.27 90.99
N LYS A 629 -82.71 -39.25 90.63
CA LYS A 629 -81.23 -39.19 90.74
C LYS A 629 -80.62 -38.10 89.86
N PHE A 630 -81.25 -37.83 88.72
CA PHE A 630 -80.80 -36.83 87.74
C PHE A 630 -81.48 -35.46 87.89
N SER A 631 -82.24 -35.23 88.97
CA SER A 631 -82.90 -33.94 89.23
C SER A 631 -81.95 -32.72 89.22
N PRO A 632 -80.72 -32.79 89.77
CA PRO A 632 -79.78 -31.67 89.71
C PRO A 632 -79.35 -31.31 88.28
N LEU A 633 -79.29 -32.29 87.38
CA LEU A 633 -78.95 -32.10 85.97
C LEU A 633 -80.10 -31.44 85.19
N PHE A 634 -81.35 -31.84 85.47
CA PHE A 634 -82.51 -31.21 84.82
C PHE A 634 -82.71 -29.75 85.23
N ASP A 635 -82.46 -29.43 86.51
CA ASP A 635 -82.46 -28.03 86.99
C ASP A 635 -81.35 -27.21 86.27
N LEU A 636 -80.19 -27.82 86.04
CA LEU A 636 -79.08 -27.17 85.34
C LEU A 636 -79.36 -26.98 83.84
N LEU A 637 -79.98 -27.97 83.18
CA LEU A 637 -80.44 -27.86 81.79
C LEU A 637 -81.40 -26.70 81.62
N GLN A 638 -82.36 -26.55 82.53
CA GLN A 638 -83.33 -25.47 82.50
C GLN A 638 -82.67 -24.09 82.71
N LYS A 639 -81.74 -23.97 83.68
CA LYS A 639 -80.97 -22.74 83.92
C LYS A 639 -80.10 -22.33 82.73
N ASN A 640 -79.61 -23.31 81.97
CA ASN A 640 -78.83 -23.08 80.75
C ASN A 640 -79.69 -22.85 79.49
N GLY A 641 -81.02 -22.87 79.61
CA GLY A 641 -81.95 -22.72 78.49
C GLY A 641 -81.95 -23.90 77.52
N LEU A 642 -81.56 -25.09 77.96
CA LEU A 642 -81.41 -26.28 77.12
C LEU A 642 -82.60 -27.24 77.24
N GLU A 643 -82.85 -28.01 76.19
CA GLU A 643 -83.92 -29.01 76.17
C GLU A 643 -83.69 -30.12 77.21
N LEU A 644 -84.76 -30.58 77.88
CA LEU A 644 -84.70 -31.62 78.92
C LEU A 644 -84.61 -33.04 78.32
N ASN A 645 -83.73 -33.24 77.35
CA ASN A 645 -83.56 -34.48 76.59
C ASN A 645 -82.07 -34.85 76.44
N ASP A 646 -81.78 -35.91 75.67
CA ASP A 646 -80.40 -36.36 75.42
C ASP A 646 -79.58 -35.30 74.67
N PHE A 647 -80.21 -34.58 73.75
CA PHE A 647 -79.57 -33.53 72.96
C PHE A 647 -79.17 -32.32 73.81
N GLY A 648 -80.07 -31.80 74.65
CA GLY A 648 -79.75 -30.73 75.59
C GLY A 648 -78.72 -31.17 76.62
N ASN A 649 -78.75 -32.43 77.07
CA ASN A 649 -77.69 -32.98 77.92
C ASN A 649 -76.34 -33.06 77.21
N ASP A 650 -76.29 -33.40 75.92
CA ASP A 650 -75.05 -33.42 75.15
C ASP A 650 -74.42 -32.02 75.03
N ILE A 651 -75.25 -30.97 74.84
CA ILE A 651 -74.78 -29.57 74.84
C ILE A 651 -74.32 -29.15 76.25
N LEU A 652 -75.08 -29.49 77.31
CA LEU A 652 -74.71 -29.16 78.68
C LEU A 652 -73.42 -29.87 79.12
N LEU A 653 -73.24 -31.11 78.71
CA LEU A 653 -72.02 -31.89 78.92
C LEU A 653 -70.83 -31.16 78.31
N LYS A 654 -70.97 -30.66 77.08
CA LYS A 654 -69.94 -29.83 76.43
C LYS A 654 -69.68 -28.51 77.15
N ARG A 655 -70.72 -27.79 77.61
CA ARG A 655 -70.56 -26.56 78.40
C ARG A 655 -69.87 -26.78 79.75
N LEU A 656 -70.12 -27.91 80.41
CA LEU A 656 -69.46 -28.31 81.66
C LEU A 656 -68.00 -28.74 81.42
N GLU A 657 -67.72 -29.47 80.34
CA GLU A 657 -66.33 -29.75 79.90
C GLU A 657 -65.57 -28.44 79.63
N ASN A 658 -66.19 -27.52 78.89
CA ASN A 658 -65.62 -26.20 78.62
C ASN A 658 -65.40 -25.40 79.91
N ARG A 659 -66.31 -25.48 80.89
CA ARG A 659 -66.17 -24.82 82.21
C ARG A 659 -64.95 -25.31 82.97
N LEU A 660 -64.70 -26.62 83.03
CA LEU A 660 -63.51 -27.18 83.68
C LEU A 660 -62.23 -26.74 82.96
N ASN A 661 -62.23 -26.76 81.63
CA ASN A 661 -61.10 -26.33 80.83
C ASN A 661 -60.80 -24.83 81.05
N VAL A 662 -61.82 -23.97 81.01
CA VAL A 662 -61.67 -22.53 81.30
C VAL A 662 -61.18 -22.30 82.73
N ASN A 663 -61.71 -23.01 83.73
CA ASN A 663 -61.24 -22.92 85.11
C ASN A 663 -59.76 -23.28 85.22
N HIS A 664 -59.32 -24.34 84.54
CA HIS A 664 -57.92 -24.74 84.50
C HIS A 664 -57.05 -23.65 83.86
N GLN A 665 -57.42 -23.13 82.68
CA GLN A 665 -56.63 -22.10 82.00
C GLN A 665 -56.59 -20.78 82.79
N VAL A 666 -57.72 -20.31 83.34
CA VAL A 666 -57.78 -19.09 84.15
C VAL A 666 -56.93 -19.21 85.41
N THR A 667 -56.91 -20.39 86.05
CA THR A 667 -56.04 -20.64 87.21
C THR A 667 -54.56 -20.53 86.83
N LEU A 668 -54.18 -21.01 85.63
CA LEU A 668 -52.82 -20.86 85.13
C LEU A 668 -52.47 -19.39 84.84
N LEU A 669 -53.41 -18.60 84.31
CA LEU A 669 -53.23 -17.17 84.07
C LEU A 669 -53.13 -16.36 85.37
N THR A 670 -53.97 -16.66 86.37
CA THR A 670 -54.01 -15.93 87.65
C THR A 670 -52.75 -16.15 88.50
N ARG A 671 -51.96 -17.20 88.23
CA ARG A 671 -50.63 -17.39 88.84
C ARG A 671 -49.62 -16.33 88.41
N LYS A 672 -49.88 -15.60 87.34
CA LYS A 672 -49.06 -14.47 86.89
C LYS A 672 -49.60 -13.21 87.58
N GLU A 673 -48.92 -12.78 88.64
CA GLU A 673 -49.34 -11.62 89.47
C GLU A 673 -49.49 -10.31 88.67
N TRP A 674 -48.80 -10.22 87.54
CA TRP A 674 -48.83 -9.07 86.65
C TRP A 674 -50.02 -9.05 85.67
N LEU A 675 -50.77 -10.15 85.57
CA LEU A 675 -51.92 -10.27 84.68
C LEU A 675 -53.22 -10.26 85.48
N LYS A 676 -53.99 -9.17 85.36
CA LYS A 676 -55.29 -9.04 86.03
C LYS A 676 -56.41 -9.65 85.17
N VAL A 677 -56.62 -10.94 85.33
CA VAL A 677 -57.68 -11.68 84.60
C VAL A 677 -59.07 -11.22 85.08
N PRO A 678 -60.07 -11.07 84.18
CA PRO A 678 -61.44 -10.72 84.57
C PRO A 678 -62.07 -11.70 85.57
N ASP A 679 -62.94 -11.18 86.44
CA ASP A 679 -63.59 -11.98 87.49
C ASP A 679 -64.67 -12.93 86.94
N LYS A 680 -64.74 -14.12 87.55
CA LYS A 680 -65.78 -15.16 87.39
C LYS A 680 -67.23 -14.62 87.60
N PRO A 681 -68.25 -14.63 86.69
CA PRO A 681 -68.33 -15.05 85.29
C PRO A 681 -68.11 -13.90 84.30
N PHE A 682 -67.40 -14.20 83.20
CA PHE A 682 -67.20 -13.28 82.07
C PHE A 682 -67.67 -13.91 80.76
N ASP A 683 -68.00 -13.07 79.78
CA ASP A 683 -68.37 -13.51 78.43
C ASP A 683 -67.20 -13.40 77.43
N PHE A 684 -67.44 -13.81 76.18
CA PHE A 684 -66.43 -13.73 75.13
C PHE A 684 -65.97 -12.28 74.87
N SER A 685 -66.88 -11.30 74.91
CA SER A 685 -66.57 -9.91 74.58
C SER A 685 -65.66 -9.28 75.63
N GLU A 686 -65.98 -9.49 76.91
CA GLU A 686 -65.20 -8.99 78.05
C GLU A 686 -63.80 -9.63 78.08
N PHE A 687 -63.72 -10.96 77.89
CA PHE A 687 -62.44 -11.66 77.87
C PHE A 687 -61.59 -11.32 76.63
N ASN A 688 -62.23 -11.14 75.47
CA ASN A 688 -61.52 -10.76 74.25
C ASN A 688 -60.95 -9.34 74.34
N HIS A 689 -61.69 -8.40 74.94
CA HIS A 689 -61.20 -7.05 75.20
C HIS A 689 -59.97 -7.07 76.12
N PHE A 690 -60.06 -7.73 77.28
CA PHE A 690 -58.94 -7.94 78.20
C PHE A 690 -57.73 -8.60 77.51
N SER A 691 -57.96 -9.65 76.72
CA SER A 691 -56.91 -10.35 75.98
C SER A 691 -56.20 -9.43 75.00
N THR A 692 -56.95 -8.56 74.32
CA THR A 692 -56.39 -7.64 73.32
C THR A 692 -55.52 -6.58 73.99
N VAL A 693 -56.07 -5.87 75.00
CA VAL A 693 -55.35 -4.81 75.71
C VAL A 693 -54.10 -5.35 76.43
N SER A 694 -54.16 -6.55 76.99
CA SER A 694 -53.01 -7.18 77.66
C SER A 694 -51.93 -7.64 76.69
N LEU A 695 -52.30 -8.23 75.54
CA LEU A 695 -51.34 -8.62 74.51
C LEU A 695 -50.68 -7.40 73.86
N ASP A 696 -51.45 -6.37 73.57
CA ASP A 696 -50.95 -5.10 73.04
C ASP A 696 -49.89 -4.48 73.98
N ALA A 697 -50.15 -4.44 75.29
CA ALA A 697 -49.18 -3.92 76.26
C ALA A 697 -47.87 -4.73 76.28
N ILE A 698 -47.96 -6.05 76.16
CA ILE A 698 -46.78 -6.93 76.10
C ILE A 698 -46.04 -6.75 74.76
N HIS A 699 -46.75 -6.66 73.64
CA HIS A 699 -46.15 -6.38 72.34
C HIS A 699 -45.44 -5.02 72.32
N ALA A 700 -45.99 -3.98 72.95
CA ALA A 700 -45.32 -2.69 73.12
C ALA A 700 -43.99 -2.82 73.89
N LYS A 701 -43.94 -3.67 74.91
CA LYS A 701 -42.71 -3.93 75.68
C LYS A 701 -41.65 -4.63 74.82
N PHE A 702 -42.03 -5.69 74.11
CA PHE A 702 -41.11 -6.39 73.20
C PHE A 702 -40.62 -5.47 72.07
N LEU A 703 -41.50 -4.64 71.50
CA LEU A 703 -41.11 -3.65 70.48
C LEU A 703 -40.09 -2.64 71.02
N LEU A 704 -40.20 -2.23 72.27
CA LEU A 704 -39.24 -1.34 72.91
C LEU A 704 -37.88 -2.02 73.13
N GLU A 705 -37.86 -3.27 73.59
CA GLU A 705 -36.63 -4.06 73.75
C GLU A 705 -35.94 -4.38 72.42
N GLU A 706 -36.72 -4.59 71.37
CA GLU A 706 -36.22 -4.81 70.02
C GLU A 706 -35.52 -3.58 69.42
N LEU A 707 -35.73 -2.37 69.96
CA LEU A 707 -34.95 -1.18 69.59
C LEU A 707 -33.53 -1.23 70.18
N GLY A 708 -33.28 -2.15 71.12
CA GLY A 708 -31.98 -2.37 71.75
C GLY A 708 -31.42 -1.10 72.40
N PRO A 709 -30.09 -0.90 72.37
CA PRO A 709 -29.44 0.29 72.95
C PRO A 709 -29.98 1.62 72.41
N SER A 710 -30.52 1.62 71.19
CA SER A 710 -31.10 2.83 70.59
C SER A 710 -32.43 3.23 71.22
N GLY A 711 -33.11 2.33 71.93
CA GLY A 711 -34.36 2.60 72.64
C GLY A 711 -34.20 2.97 74.12
N ASP A 712 -33.03 2.72 74.71
CA ASP A 712 -32.81 2.83 76.17
C ASP A 712 -33.07 4.26 76.69
N PHE A 713 -32.57 5.27 75.98
CA PHE A 713 -32.73 6.67 76.38
C PHE A 713 -34.18 7.15 76.38
N LEU A 714 -35.07 6.48 75.63
CA LEU A 714 -36.49 6.84 75.59
C LEU A 714 -37.22 6.52 76.90
N THR A 715 -36.62 5.68 77.74
CA THR A 715 -37.19 5.22 79.02
C THR A 715 -36.27 5.43 80.22
N GLU A 716 -35.14 6.09 80.02
CA GLU A 716 -34.17 6.38 81.06
C GLU A 716 -34.80 7.31 82.13
N ASN A 717 -34.82 6.85 83.38
CA ASN A 717 -35.45 7.46 84.58
C ASN A 717 -36.87 7.01 84.98
N ARG A 718 -37.37 5.85 84.50
CA ARG A 718 -38.66 5.26 84.94
C ARG A 718 -39.82 6.25 84.87
N GLN A 719 -39.91 6.99 83.77
CA GLN A 719 -41.01 7.93 83.56
C GLN A 719 -42.16 7.20 82.86
N SER A 720 -43.39 7.54 83.23
CA SER A 720 -44.63 6.93 82.73
C SER A 720 -44.66 6.77 81.21
N SER A 721 -45.43 5.82 80.69
CA SER A 721 -45.75 5.65 79.27
C SER A 721 -46.11 6.95 78.53
N GLU A 722 -46.62 7.97 79.21
CA GLU A 722 -46.84 9.33 78.69
C GLU A 722 -45.56 10.06 78.25
N PHE A 723 -44.48 9.91 79.00
CA PHE A 723 -43.19 10.53 78.70
C PHE A 723 -42.53 9.83 77.51
N LEU A 724 -42.57 8.49 77.49
CA LEU A 724 -42.14 7.69 76.34
C LEU A 724 -42.88 8.13 75.08
N LEU A 725 -44.22 8.27 75.14
CA LEU A 725 -45.01 8.76 74.02
C LEU A 725 -44.60 10.17 73.60
N SER A 726 -44.32 11.07 74.54
CA SER A 726 -43.88 12.44 74.23
C SER A 726 -42.51 12.50 73.53
N ASN A 727 -41.57 11.63 73.92
CA ASN A 727 -40.26 11.53 73.27
C ASN A 727 -40.38 10.92 71.87
N ILE A 728 -41.25 9.91 71.71
CA ILE A 728 -41.56 9.33 70.41
C ILE A 728 -42.19 10.36 69.48
N GLU A 729 -43.12 11.20 69.97
CA GLU A 729 -43.72 12.27 69.17
C GLU A 729 -42.70 13.34 68.76
N PHE A 730 -41.77 13.72 69.66
CA PHE A 730 -40.66 14.60 69.31
C PHE A 730 -39.77 13.99 68.21
N LEU A 731 -39.38 12.73 68.37
CA LEU A 731 -38.60 12.02 67.35
C LEU A 731 -39.33 11.97 66.01
N PHE A 732 -40.65 11.75 66.00
CA PHE A 732 -41.43 11.77 64.77
C PHE A 732 -41.42 13.13 64.07
N GLN A 733 -41.51 14.24 64.82
CA GLN A 733 -41.40 15.58 64.24
C GLN A 733 -40.04 15.79 63.56
N GLU A 734 -38.96 15.35 64.21
CA GLU A 734 -37.62 15.46 63.63
C GLU A 734 -37.38 14.45 62.49
N PHE A 735 -38.02 13.27 62.52
CA PHE A 735 -38.01 12.32 61.42
C PHE A 735 -38.77 12.84 60.19
N GLU A 736 -39.92 13.49 60.38
CA GLU A 736 -40.66 14.15 59.30
C GLU A 736 -39.82 15.28 58.68
N TYR A 737 -39.13 16.07 59.51
CA TYR A 737 -38.20 17.09 59.03
C TYR A 737 -37.07 16.46 58.21
N LEU A 738 -36.43 15.42 58.74
CA LEU A 738 -35.37 14.67 58.06
C LEU A 738 -35.88 14.10 56.72
N GLU A 739 -37.04 13.46 56.68
CA GLU A 739 -37.67 12.92 55.46
C GLU A 739 -37.93 14.00 54.42
N SER A 740 -38.37 15.19 54.83
CA SER A 740 -38.63 16.30 53.92
C SER A 740 -37.34 16.86 53.29
N ARG A 741 -36.22 16.79 54.02
CA ARG A 741 -34.92 17.35 53.61
C ARG A 741 -34.05 16.35 52.85
N LEU A 742 -34.12 15.06 53.17
CA LEU A 742 -33.32 14.01 52.54
C LEU A 742 -33.32 14.04 51.00
N PRO A 743 -34.46 14.20 50.29
CA PRO A 743 -34.44 14.32 48.83
C PRO A 743 -33.59 15.49 48.33
N HIS A 744 -33.59 16.61 49.05
CA HIS A 744 -32.82 17.80 48.70
C HIS A 744 -31.33 17.63 49.06
N TRP A 745 -31.01 16.99 50.18
CA TRP A 745 -29.62 16.71 50.57
C TRP A 745 -28.97 15.71 49.62
N ASN A 746 -29.70 14.68 49.19
CA ASN A 746 -29.24 13.66 48.24
C ASN A 746 -28.89 14.22 46.84
N LEU A 747 -29.30 15.44 46.52
CA LEU A 747 -28.86 16.13 45.29
C LEU A 747 -27.39 16.57 45.36
N PHE A 748 -26.84 16.77 46.56
CA PHE A 748 -25.51 17.36 46.77
C PHE A 748 -24.56 16.47 47.56
N LEU A 749 -25.07 15.58 48.40
CA LEU A 749 -24.31 14.63 49.20
C LEU A 749 -24.86 13.23 49.00
N SER A 750 -24.00 12.21 49.00
CA SER A 750 -24.48 10.83 48.93
C SER A 750 -25.06 10.37 50.27
N ARG A 751 -25.84 9.28 50.24
CA ARG A 751 -26.38 8.67 51.47
C ARG A 751 -25.27 8.30 52.46
N ILE A 752 -24.13 7.82 51.97
CA ILE A 752 -22.97 7.45 52.81
C ILE A 752 -22.38 8.70 53.47
N GLN A 753 -22.24 9.79 52.72
CA GLN A 753 -21.75 11.06 53.27
C GLN A 753 -22.70 11.64 54.32
N ILE A 754 -24.02 11.57 54.09
CA ILE A 754 -25.02 12.01 55.07
C ILE A 754 -24.94 11.14 56.33
N GLN A 755 -24.82 9.82 56.20
CA GLN A 755 -24.64 8.91 57.33
C GLN A 755 -23.38 9.24 58.14
N HIS A 756 -22.24 9.46 57.48
CA HIS A 756 -20.99 9.84 58.14
C HIS A 756 -21.13 11.17 58.92
N LEU A 757 -21.89 12.14 58.39
CA LEU A 757 -22.16 13.41 59.10
C LEU A 757 -22.98 13.20 60.38
N PHE A 758 -23.89 12.24 60.42
CA PHE A 758 -24.64 11.91 61.63
C PHE A 758 -23.80 11.12 62.63
N LEU A 759 -23.11 10.06 62.15
CA LEU A 759 -22.46 9.05 62.97
C LEU A 759 -21.08 9.49 63.49
N ASP A 760 -20.21 9.98 62.61
CA ASP A 760 -18.77 10.11 62.91
C ASP A 760 -18.32 11.57 63.09
N CYS A 761 -19.09 12.54 62.57
CA CYS A 761 -18.69 13.94 62.51
C CYS A 761 -18.98 14.70 63.83
N LYS A 762 -17.96 15.28 64.46
CA LYS A 762 -18.11 16.14 65.66
C LYS A 762 -18.37 17.60 65.25
N GLU A 763 -18.79 18.45 66.19
CA GLU A 763 -19.10 19.87 65.90
C GLU A 763 -17.96 20.61 65.20
N GLY A 764 -16.71 20.38 65.61
CA GLY A 764 -15.53 21.00 65.00
C GLY A 764 -15.20 20.49 63.59
N ASP A 765 -15.76 19.34 63.18
CA ASP A 765 -15.49 18.75 61.87
C ASP A 765 -16.39 19.34 60.78
N PHE A 766 -17.58 19.85 61.11
CA PHE A 766 -18.44 20.58 60.16
C PHE A 766 -17.75 21.84 59.62
N GLU A 767 -17.08 22.62 60.48
CA GLU A 767 -16.35 23.81 60.04
C GLU A 767 -15.09 23.46 59.23
N LYS A 768 -14.42 22.35 59.55
CA LYS A 768 -13.32 21.83 58.72
C LYS A 768 -13.82 21.41 57.34
N LEU A 769 -14.92 20.66 57.26
CA LEU A 769 -15.51 20.21 55.99
C LEU A 769 -16.01 21.37 55.13
N LYS A 770 -16.49 22.47 55.73
CA LYS A 770 -16.80 23.71 55.00
C LYS A 770 -15.56 24.39 54.44
N LEU A 771 -14.49 24.51 55.22
CA LEU A 771 -13.23 25.10 54.76
C LEU A 771 -12.59 24.24 53.67
N GLU A 772 -12.64 22.92 53.83
CA GLU A 772 -12.17 21.95 52.86
C GLU A 772 -13.00 22.01 51.58
N SER A 773 -14.33 21.97 51.67
CA SER A 773 -15.22 22.05 50.50
C SER A 773 -14.96 23.33 49.70
N ARG A 774 -14.76 24.48 50.35
CA ARG A 774 -14.35 25.73 49.68
C ARG A 774 -13.04 25.61 48.92
N ALA A 775 -12.05 24.93 49.50
CA ALA A 775 -10.72 24.82 48.92
C ALA A 775 -10.68 23.84 47.74
N ILE A 776 -11.53 22.81 47.74
CA ILE A 776 -11.46 21.72 46.76
C ILE A 776 -12.65 21.65 45.80
N PHE A 777 -13.67 22.51 45.94
CA PHE A 777 -14.89 22.44 45.12
C PHE A 777 -14.58 22.43 43.62
N ASP A 778 -13.76 23.38 43.17
CA ASP A 778 -13.37 23.49 41.76
C ASP A 778 -12.57 22.27 41.29
N ASP A 779 -11.71 21.71 42.16
CA ASP A 779 -10.96 20.48 41.87
C ASP A 779 -11.92 19.29 41.69
N LEU A 780 -12.95 19.16 42.53
CA LEU A 780 -13.95 18.08 42.45
C LEU A 780 -14.81 18.21 41.19
N VAL A 781 -15.25 19.44 40.85
CA VAL A 781 -15.96 19.72 39.59
C VAL A 781 -15.07 19.37 38.40
N ALA A 782 -13.80 19.78 38.40
CA ALA A 782 -12.87 19.48 37.33
C ALA A 782 -12.60 17.97 37.20
N PHE A 783 -12.48 17.26 38.33
CA PHE A 783 -12.24 15.82 38.34
C PHE A 783 -13.43 15.04 37.78
N ASP A 784 -14.64 15.35 38.23
CA ASP A 784 -15.85 14.65 37.76
C ASP A 784 -16.21 15.04 36.31
N THR A 785 -15.93 16.28 35.89
CA THR A 785 -15.99 16.68 34.48
C THR A 785 -15.02 15.87 33.61
N LEU A 786 -13.80 15.64 34.10
CA LEU A 786 -12.81 14.80 33.41
C LEU A 786 -13.29 13.34 33.34
N LYS A 787 -13.89 12.80 34.42
CA LYS A 787 -14.50 11.46 34.42
C LYS A 787 -15.57 11.33 33.35
N GLU A 788 -16.46 12.31 33.18
CA GLU A 788 -17.50 12.26 32.14
C GLU A 788 -16.98 12.30 30.71
N GLN A 789 -15.80 12.88 30.48
CA GLN A 789 -15.17 12.95 29.16
C GLN A 789 -14.44 11.66 28.78
N LEU A 790 -14.14 10.80 29.76
CA LEU A 790 -13.42 9.54 29.56
C LEU A 790 -14.39 8.39 29.32
N LEU A 791 -13.95 7.41 28.53
CA LEU A 791 -14.71 6.17 28.37
C LEU A 791 -14.67 5.35 29.67
N PRO A 792 -15.72 4.58 29.99
CA PRO A 792 -15.74 3.74 31.20
C PRO A 792 -14.52 2.82 31.33
N GLU A 793 -14.03 2.29 30.21
CA GLU A 793 -12.87 1.41 30.20
C GLU A 793 -11.53 2.16 30.26
N GLU A 794 -11.49 3.43 29.85
CA GLU A 794 -10.32 4.30 30.08
C GLU A 794 -10.21 4.63 31.57
N ILE A 795 -11.33 4.90 32.23
CA ILE A 795 -11.39 5.09 33.69
C ILE A 795 -10.89 3.82 34.38
N GLU A 796 -11.46 2.66 34.04
CA GLU A 796 -11.05 1.38 34.62
C GLU A 796 -9.54 1.12 34.45
N LEU A 797 -8.99 1.40 33.26
CA LEU A 797 -7.57 1.26 33.01
C LEU A 797 -6.73 2.24 33.83
N ILE A 798 -7.12 3.52 33.89
CA ILE A 798 -6.42 4.55 34.65
C ILE A 798 -6.38 4.19 36.13
N GLU A 799 -7.51 3.77 36.71
CA GLU A 799 -7.61 3.37 38.10
C GLU A 799 -6.74 2.14 38.38
N LYS A 800 -6.83 1.09 37.55
CA LYS A 800 -5.94 -0.09 37.66
C LYS A 800 -4.46 0.25 37.55
N LEU A 801 -4.08 1.18 36.68
CA LEU A 801 -2.68 1.62 36.54
C LEU A 801 -2.18 2.30 37.82
N TRP A 802 -2.98 3.18 38.41
CA TRP A 802 -2.61 3.87 39.64
C TRP A 802 -2.67 2.96 40.87
N ASP A 803 -3.63 2.04 40.95
CA ASP A 803 -3.76 1.06 42.03
C ASP A 803 -2.62 0.02 42.01
N SER A 804 -2.16 -0.37 40.82
CA SER A 804 -1.03 -1.28 40.67
C SER A 804 0.30 -0.62 41.07
N TYR A 805 0.36 0.71 41.00
CA TYR A 805 1.59 1.49 41.16
C TYR A 805 1.36 2.77 42.00
N PRO A 806 0.89 2.65 43.26
CA PRO A 806 0.43 3.80 44.04
C PRO A 806 1.56 4.80 44.39
N GLU A 807 2.75 4.28 44.68
CA GLU A 807 3.93 5.05 45.10
C GLU A 807 4.81 5.55 43.93
N GLU A 808 4.46 5.19 42.70
CA GLU A 808 5.28 5.51 41.52
C GLU A 808 4.98 6.91 40.96
N THR A 809 5.99 7.49 40.30
CA THR A 809 5.85 8.77 39.58
C THR A 809 5.01 8.61 38.32
N PHE A 810 4.41 9.70 37.83
CA PHE A 810 3.68 9.69 36.56
C PHE A 810 4.55 9.21 35.41
N GLU A 811 5.82 9.62 35.37
CA GLU A 811 6.78 9.22 34.34
C GLU A 811 6.99 7.70 34.34
N THR A 812 7.09 7.08 35.52
CA THR A 812 7.20 5.62 35.63
C THR A 812 5.92 4.92 35.16
N VAL A 813 4.74 5.38 35.60
CA VAL A 813 3.44 4.78 35.23
C VAL A 813 3.19 4.92 33.72
N GLN A 814 3.48 6.09 33.16
CA GLN A 814 3.41 6.35 31.72
C GLN A 814 4.33 5.41 30.95
N SER A 815 5.58 5.23 31.39
CA SER A 815 6.51 4.29 30.76
C SER A 815 5.98 2.86 30.79
N ARG A 816 5.46 2.38 31.94
CA ARG A 816 4.91 1.01 32.07
C ARG A 816 3.69 0.79 31.18
N PHE A 817 2.82 1.79 31.06
CA PHE A 817 1.68 1.78 30.15
C PHE A 817 2.13 1.72 28.67
N LEU A 818 3.05 2.60 28.26
CA LEU A 818 3.55 2.64 26.88
C LEU A 818 4.26 1.34 26.48
N SER A 819 5.13 0.81 27.36
CA SER A 819 5.81 -0.47 27.12
C SER A 819 4.79 -1.62 27.01
N GLY A 820 3.78 -1.66 27.88
CA GLY A 820 2.71 -2.66 27.82
C GLY A 820 1.90 -2.58 26.53
N LEU A 821 1.52 -1.37 26.13
CA LEU A 821 0.77 -1.12 24.91
C LEU A 821 1.55 -1.55 23.66
N ARG A 822 2.84 -1.19 23.58
CA ARG A 822 3.71 -1.59 22.47
C ARG A 822 3.85 -3.11 22.40
N LEU A 823 4.13 -3.79 23.51
CA LEU A 823 4.30 -5.25 23.55
C LEU A 823 3.02 -6.00 23.16
N SER A 824 1.86 -5.59 23.67
CA SER A 824 0.57 -6.19 23.27
C SER A 824 0.25 -5.99 21.79
N TRP A 825 0.56 -4.82 21.22
CA TRP A 825 0.42 -4.58 19.78
C TRP A 825 1.42 -5.39 18.96
N ILE A 826 2.69 -5.51 19.38
CA ILE A 826 3.69 -6.38 18.74
C ILE A 826 3.17 -7.82 18.70
N GLU A 827 2.72 -8.36 19.83
CA GLU A 827 2.20 -9.73 19.90
C GLU A 827 0.99 -9.94 18.98
N HIS A 828 0.07 -8.96 18.93
CA HIS A 828 -1.09 -8.99 18.04
C HIS A 828 -0.68 -9.02 16.56
N ILE A 829 0.18 -8.08 16.14
CA ILE A 829 0.60 -7.93 14.75
C ILE A 829 1.44 -9.14 14.32
N GLU A 830 2.33 -9.65 15.16
CA GLU A 830 3.09 -10.86 14.85
C GLU A 830 2.21 -12.12 14.75
N LYS A 831 1.13 -12.20 15.54
CA LYS A 831 0.15 -13.29 15.42
C LYS A 831 -0.63 -13.21 14.11
N LYS A 832 -0.92 -11.99 13.64
CA LYS A 832 -1.61 -11.73 12.36
C LYS A 832 -0.68 -11.94 11.15
N TYR A 833 0.60 -11.57 11.28
CA TYR A 833 1.63 -11.69 10.24
C TYR A 833 2.81 -12.54 10.74
N PRO A 834 2.69 -13.89 10.69
CA PRO A 834 3.72 -14.81 11.19
C PRO A 834 5.12 -14.60 10.58
N VAL A 835 5.18 -14.06 9.34
CA VAL A 835 6.42 -13.72 8.63
C VAL A 835 7.37 -12.84 9.46
N LEU A 836 6.83 -11.97 10.33
CA LEU A 836 7.61 -11.09 11.20
C LEU A 836 8.44 -11.87 12.23
N LYS A 837 7.89 -12.98 12.76
CA LYS A 837 8.61 -13.87 13.67
C LYS A 837 9.64 -14.72 12.94
N GLU A 838 9.31 -15.17 11.75
CA GLU A 838 10.20 -16.03 10.94
C GLU A 838 11.52 -15.33 10.59
N VAL A 839 11.51 -14.00 10.36
CA VAL A 839 12.73 -13.25 10.04
C VAL A 839 13.75 -13.21 11.17
N SER A 840 13.30 -13.29 12.42
CA SER A 840 14.18 -13.32 13.60
C SER A 840 14.86 -14.68 13.83
N THR A 841 14.57 -15.68 12.99
CA THR A 841 15.15 -17.04 13.08
C THR A 841 16.30 -17.21 12.09
N PRO A 842 17.22 -18.19 12.28
CA PRO A 842 18.25 -18.52 11.30
C PRO A 842 17.73 -18.87 9.90
N LYS A 843 16.42 -19.16 9.79
CA LYS A 843 15.73 -19.43 8.52
C LYS A 843 15.83 -18.26 7.54
N SER A 844 15.87 -17.02 8.02
CA SER A 844 15.95 -15.83 7.16
C SER A 844 17.31 -15.69 6.48
N VAL A 845 18.39 -15.95 7.21
CA VAL A 845 19.75 -16.00 6.67
C VAL A 845 19.86 -17.11 5.63
N TYR A 846 19.33 -18.30 5.93
CA TYR A 846 19.28 -19.40 4.97
C TYR A 846 18.47 -19.04 3.70
N PHE A 847 17.33 -18.37 3.83
CA PHE A 847 16.54 -17.90 2.68
C PHE A 847 17.27 -16.83 1.86
N GLN A 848 18.10 -15.98 2.47
CA GLN A 848 18.93 -15.03 1.75
C GLN A 848 20.03 -15.74 0.95
N GLU A 849 20.71 -16.70 1.58
CA GLU A 849 21.74 -17.53 0.95
C GLU A 849 21.14 -18.35 -0.21
N GLU A 850 20.04 -19.07 0.03
CA GLU A 850 19.36 -19.88 -0.99
C GLU A 850 18.83 -19.02 -2.15
N LEU A 851 18.30 -17.81 -1.86
CA LEU A 851 17.88 -16.87 -2.91
C LEU A 851 19.07 -16.41 -3.75
N MET A 852 20.20 -16.08 -3.12
CA MET A 852 21.40 -15.62 -3.82
C MET A 852 21.98 -16.74 -4.71
N ASP A 853 22.16 -17.93 -4.15
CA ASP A 853 22.63 -19.11 -4.87
C ASP A 853 21.69 -19.43 -6.04
N ALA A 854 20.37 -19.39 -5.82
CA ALA A 854 19.40 -19.66 -6.87
C ALA A 854 19.45 -18.62 -8.00
N ILE A 855 19.68 -17.34 -7.70
CA ILE A 855 19.83 -16.27 -8.71
C ILE A 855 21.11 -16.51 -9.53
N LEU A 856 22.23 -16.78 -8.87
CA LEU A 856 23.52 -17.01 -9.53
C LEU A 856 23.46 -18.24 -10.45
N GLU A 857 22.97 -19.37 -9.95
CA GLU A 857 22.79 -20.59 -10.74
C GLU A 857 21.80 -20.36 -11.90
N LYS A 858 20.73 -19.58 -11.67
CA LYS A 858 19.79 -19.25 -12.73
C LYS A 858 20.45 -18.41 -13.82
N TRP A 859 21.31 -17.44 -13.51
CA TRP A 859 22.02 -16.66 -14.53
C TRP A 859 22.91 -17.55 -15.40
N ASP A 860 23.66 -18.47 -14.79
CA ASP A 860 24.49 -19.44 -15.52
C ASP A 860 23.65 -20.33 -16.44
N LEU A 861 22.50 -20.81 -15.94
CA LEU A 861 21.56 -21.63 -16.73
C LEU A 861 20.81 -20.83 -17.81
N SER A 862 20.58 -19.53 -17.59
CA SER A 862 19.81 -18.67 -18.50
C SER A 862 20.42 -18.64 -19.89
N ARG A 863 21.74 -18.70 -20.01
CA ARG A 863 22.44 -18.80 -21.30
C ARG A 863 22.02 -20.05 -22.07
N TYR A 864 22.07 -21.22 -21.43
CA TYR A 864 21.71 -22.50 -22.06
C TYR A 864 20.23 -22.55 -22.43
N ILE A 865 19.35 -22.09 -21.54
CA ILE A 865 17.91 -22.03 -21.79
C ILE A 865 17.60 -21.08 -22.95
N SER A 866 18.25 -19.91 -23.01
CA SER A 866 18.07 -18.95 -24.10
C SER A 866 18.51 -19.53 -25.43
N ALA A 867 19.64 -20.26 -25.47
CA ALA A 867 20.15 -20.92 -26.67
C ALA A 867 19.21 -22.04 -27.13
N LEU A 868 18.72 -22.86 -26.19
CA LEU A 868 17.72 -23.90 -26.45
C LEU A 868 16.47 -23.29 -27.09
N ARG A 869 15.90 -22.24 -26.49
CA ARG A 869 14.69 -21.56 -26.99
C ARG A 869 14.87 -20.96 -28.39
N LEU A 870 16.03 -20.36 -28.66
CA LEU A 870 16.35 -19.83 -29.99
C LEU A 870 16.41 -20.93 -31.05
N ARG A 871 17.09 -22.05 -30.74
CA ARG A 871 17.13 -23.23 -31.61
C ARG A 871 15.74 -23.80 -31.85
N GLU A 872 14.91 -23.93 -30.81
CA GLU A 872 13.51 -24.38 -30.94
C GLU A 872 12.71 -23.48 -31.89
N GLN A 873 12.88 -22.17 -31.77
CA GLN A 873 12.20 -21.21 -32.62
C GLN A 873 12.65 -21.33 -34.08
N THR A 874 13.95 -21.54 -34.33
CA THR A 874 14.49 -21.80 -35.67
C THR A 874 13.94 -23.10 -36.27
N LEU A 875 13.69 -24.12 -35.45
CA LEU A 875 13.15 -25.42 -35.84
C LEU A 875 11.61 -25.47 -35.93
N LYS A 876 10.94 -24.36 -35.62
CA LYS A 876 9.48 -24.31 -35.55
C LYS A 876 8.84 -24.40 -36.94
N ASN A 877 7.79 -25.21 -37.07
CA ASN A 877 6.98 -25.32 -38.30
C ASN A 877 7.76 -25.69 -39.58
N LEU A 878 8.84 -26.47 -39.47
CA LEU A 878 9.58 -26.96 -40.64
C LEU A 878 8.70 -27.85 -41.52
N LYS A 879 8.67 -27.55 -42.82
CA LYS A 879 7.91 -28.30 -43.83
C LYS A 879 8.81 -29.27 -44.56
N TYR A 880 8.33 -30.50 -44.69
CA TYR A 880 9.00 -31.57 -45.42
C TYR A 880 8.15 -32.01 -46.61
N ASN A 881 8.79 -32.43 -47.70
CA ASN A 881 8.08 -33.02 -48.83
C ASN A 881 7.71 -34.48 -48.55
N ARG A 882 6.99 -35.12 -49.47
CA ARG A 882 6.58 -36.55 -49.35
C ARG A 882 7.77 -37.53 -49.27
N LEU A 883 8.97 -37.10 -49.65
CA LEU A 883 10.20 -37.89 -49.61
C LEU A 883 11.02 -37.64 -48.34
N GLY A 884 10.52 -36.84 -47.39
CA GLY A 884 11.20 -36.50 -46.14
C GLY A 884 12.27 -35.40 -46.25
N ASN A 885 12.43 -34.76 -47.41
CA ASN A 885 13.40 -33.67 -47.58
C ASN A 885 12.83 -32.35 -47.05
N LEU A 886 13.66 -31.59 -46.33
CA LEU A 886 13.32 -30.25 -45.85
C LEU A 886 13.04 -29.32 -47.05
N VAL A 887 11.85 -28.72 -47.07
CA VAL A 887 11.43 -27.72 -48.06
C VAL A 887 11.53 -26.31 -47.48
N SER A 888 11.35 -26.16 -46.16
CA SER A 888 11.61 -24.89 -45.46
C SER A 888 13.01 -24.38 -45.76
N PHE A 889 13.13 -23.07 -46.02
CA PHE A 889 14.38 -22.39 -46.39
C PHE A 889 15.05 -22.84 -47.70
N ARG A 890 14.50 -23.78 -48.48
CA ARG A 890 15.16 -24.29 -49.69
C ARG A 890 15.41 -23.18 -50.73
N GLU A 891 14.40 -22.36 -51.00
CA GLU A 891 14.52 -21.24 -51.94
C GLU A 891 15.46 -20.16 -51.41
N LEU A 892 15.35 -19.81 -50.13
CA LEU A 892 16.26 -18.88 -49.45
C LEU A 892 17.72 -19.37 -49.56
N SER A 893 17.97 -20.65 -49.24
CA SER A 893 19.28 -21.31 -49.35
C SER A 893 19.84 -21.23 -50.77
N HIS A 894 18.99 -21.44 -51.78
CA HIS A 894 19.39 -21.31 -53.18
C HIS A 894 19.77 -19.87 -53.53
N GLN A 895 19.04 -18.85 -53.07
CA GLN A 895 19.37 -17.45 -53.35
C GLN A 895 20.68 -17.02 -52.68
N VAL A 896 20.90 -17.37 -51.42
CA VAL A 896 22.12 -16.96 -50.69
C VAL A 896 23.39 -17.69 -51.17
N LYS A 897 23.25 -18.88 -51.78
CA LYS A 897 24.37 -19.66 -52.36
C LYS A 897 24.83 -19.19 -53.74
N LYS A 898 24.09 -18.30 -54.41
CA LYS A 898 24.44 -17.83 -55.76
C LYS A 898 25.79 -17.09 -55.75
N LYS A 899 26.61 -17.31 -56.78
CA LYS A 899 27.91 -16.62 -56.94
C LYS A 899 27.82 -15.34 -57.79
N ARG A 900 26.77 -15.19 -58.61
CA ARG A 900 26.50 -14.04 -59.50
C ARG A 900 25.03 -13.64 -59.38
N SER A 901 24.72 -12.36 -59.63
CA SER A 901 23.36 -11.80 -59.56
C SER A 901 22.65 -12.04 -58.21
N LEU A 902 23.38 -11.78 -57.11
CA LEU A 902 22.82 -11.83 -55.76
C LEU A 902 21.76 -10.73 -55.58
N TRP A 903 20.61 -11.05 -55.02
CA TRP A 903 19.59 -10.06 -54.66
C TRP A 903 20.10 -9.08 -53.61
N SER A 904 19.62 -7.83 -53.60
CA SER A 904 19.87 -6.91 -52.49
C SER A 904 19.26 -7.45 -51.18
N ILE A 905 19.79 -7.02 -50.04
CA ILE A 905 19.29 -7.47 -48.73
C ILE A 905 17.80 -7.09 -48.59
N LYS A 906 17.42 -5.88 -49.03
CA LYS A 906 16.03 -5.42 -49.09
C LYS A 906 15.12 -6.36 -49.86
N LYS A 907 15.47 -6.71 -51.10
CA LYS A 907 14.70 -7.65 -51.94
C LYS A 907 14.57 -9.04 -51.31
N LEU A 908 15.64 -9.50 -50.64
CA LEU A 908 15.62 -10.77 -49.92
C LEU A 908 14.65 -10.71 -48.72
N LEU A 909 14.67 -9.62 -47.95
CA LEU A 909 13.76 -9.39 -46.83
C LEU A 909 12.30 -9.28 -47.28
N GLU A 910 12.00 -8.58 -48.37
CA GLU A 910 10.64 -8.47 -48.92
C GLU A 910 10.07 -9.83 -49.35
N SER A 911 10.93 -10.70 -49.91
CA SER A 911 10.50 -12.01 -50.41
C SER A 911 10.45 -13.09 -49.31
N PHE A 912 11.38 -13.05 -48.34
CA PHE A 912 11.60 -14.10 -47.34
C PHE A 912 11.56 -13.59 -45.89
N GLU A 913 10.78 -12.54 -45.61
CA GLU A 913 10.73 -11.86 -44.31
C GLU A 913 10.60 -12.83 -43.13
N LYS A 914 9.61 -13.74 -43.19
CA LYS A 914 9.32 -14.69 -42.12
C LYS A 914 10.49 -15.64 -41.88
N ASP A 915 11.05 -16.17 -42.95
CA ASP A 915 12.14 -17.13 -42.91
C ASP A 915 13.41 -16.50 -42.35
N ILE A 916 13.72 -15.28 -42.77
CA ILE A 916 14.90 -14.56 -42.30
C ILE A 916 14.80 -14.22 -40.82
N PHE A 917 13.66 -13.70 -40.35
CA PHE A 917 13.48 -13.42 -38.93
C PHE A 917 13.41 -14.67 -38.05
N GLN A 918 13.07 -15.84 -38.63
CA GLN A 918 13.15 -17.12 -37.91
C GLN A 918 14.59 -17.60 -37.70
N LEU A 919 15.50 -17.26 -38.62
CA LEU A 919 16.93 -17.59 -38.54
C LEU A 919 17.72 -16.52 -37.77
N LEU A 920 17.42 -15.25 -38.01
CA LEU A 920 18.11 -14.07 -37.47
C LEU A 920 17.07 -13.13 -36.83
N PRO A 921 16.64 -13.40 -35.59
CA PRO A 921 15.61 -12.61 -34.91
C PRO A 921 16.10 -11.25 -34.37
N CYS A 922 17.42 -11.07 -34.16
CA CYS A 922 18.01 -9.84 -33.64
C CYS A 922 18.84 -9.13 -34.71
N TRP A 923 18.51 -7.88 -35.01
CA TRP A 923 19.22 -7.05 -35.99
C TRP A 923 19.89 -5.87 -35.30
N LEU A 924 21.11 -5.55 -35.71
CA LEU A 924 21.92 -4.44 -35.20
C LEU A 924 22.35 -3.58 -36.39
N ALA A 925 21.90 -2.32 -36.45
CA ALA A 925 22.13 -1.43 -37.58
C ALA A 925 22.02 0.06 -37.21
N SER A 926 22.58 0.94 -38.05
CA SER A 926 22.33 2.39 -37.95
C SER A 926 20.92 2.77 -38.44
N PRO A 927 20.35 3.92 -38.03
CA PRO A 927 19.04 4.36 -38.52
C PRO A 927 18.94 4.41 -40.06
N GLU A 928 20.01 4.86 -40.73
CA GLU A 928 20.11 4.91 -42.19
C GLU A 928 20.05 3.52 -42.82
N THR A 929 20.78 2.57 -42.24
CA THR A 929 20.77 1.17 -42.68
C THR A 929 19.40 0.53 -42.45
N VAL A 930 18.74 0.82 -41.33
CA VAL A 930 17.37 0.34 -41.06
C VAL A 930 16.40 0.80 -42.14
N ALA A 931 16.45 2.08 -42.54
CA ALA A 931 15.61 2.61 -43.61
C ALA A 931 15.90 1.95 -44.96
N ALA A 932 17.17 1.63 -45.25
CA ALA A 932 17.56 0.95 -46.48
C ALA A 932 17.11 -0.53 -46.54
N LEU A 933 17.03 -1.21 -45.39
CA LEU A 933 16.76 -2.64 -45.31
C LEU A 933 15.29 -2.98 -45.14
N PHE A 934 14.57 -2.24 -44.31
CA PHE A 934 13.23 -2.59 -43.87
C PHE A 934 12.20 -1.58 -44.36
N PRO A 935 11.05 -2.01 -44.90
CA PRO A 935 9.95 -1.10 -45.20
C PRO A 935 9.43 -0.44 -43.92
N LEU A 936 8.84 0.76 -44.03
CA LEU A 936 8.28 1.50 -42.90
C LEU A 936 6.96 0.87 -42.41
N LYS A 937 7.08 -0.27 -41.74
CA LYS A 937 6.00 -1.02 -41.08
C LYS A 937 6.50 -1.59 -39.75
N GLN A 938 5.59 -1.84 -38.81
CA GLN A 938 5.92 -2.42 -37.49
C GLN A 938 6.31 -3.91 -37.60
N SER A 939 7.50 -4.18 -38.14
CA SER A 939 8.05 -5.54 -38.30
C SER A 939 8.74 -6.06 -37.04
N PHE A 940 9.16 -5.19 -36.13
CA PHE A 940 9.88 -5.55 -34.91
C PHE A 940 8.95 -5.47 -33.68
N ASP A 941 9.10 -6.43 -32.77
CA ASP A 941 8.37 -6.40 -31.51
C ASP A 941 9.03 -5.44 -30.50
N LEU A 942 10.36 -5.28 -30.57
CA LEU A 942 11.13 -4.33 -29.76
C LEU A 942 12.19 -3.62 -30.60
N VAL A 943 12.25 -2.29 -30.52
CA VAL A 943 13.34 -1.48 -31.04
C VAL A 943 14.09 -0.86 -29.86
N ILE A 944 15.39 -1.08 -29.77
CA ILE A 944 16.24 -0.57 -28.71
C ILE A 944 17.23 0.41 -29.32
N PHE A 945 17.24 1.66 -28.86
CA PHE A 945 18.27 2.62 -29.24
C PHE A 945 19.38 2.63 -28.19
N ASP A 946 20.63 2.48 -28.61
CA ASP A 946 21.82 2.76 -27.81
C ASP A 946 22.43 4.11 -28.23
N GLU A 947 23.09 4.80 -27.30
CA GLU A 947 23.66 6.14 -27.52
C GLU A 947 22.64 7.13 -28.12
N ALA A 948 21.37 7.04 -27.70
CA ALA A 948 20.28 7.84 -28.26
C ALA A 948 20.44 9.35 -28.01
N SER A 949 21.25 9.75 -27.01
CA SER A 949 21.64 11.15 -26.80
C SER A 949 22.35 11.74 -28.01
N GLN A 950 23.00 10.90 -28.82
CA GLN A 950 23.80 11.30 -29.99
C GLN A 950 23.09 11.01 -31.32
N CYS A 951 21.83 10.56 -31.28
CA CYS A 951 21.03 10.30 -32.47
C CYS A 951 20.05 11.46 -32.69
N PHE A 952 20.10 12.07 -33.89
CA PHE A 952 19.13 13.08 -34.27
C PHE A 952 17.71 12.51 -34.35
N VAL A 953 16.70 13.26 -33.88
CA VAL A 953 15.29 12.86 -33.94
C VAL A 953 14.89 12.46 -35.36
N GLU A 954 15.25 13.29 -36.34
CA GLU A 954 14.87 13.09 -37.73
C GLU A 954 15.42 11.77 -38.31
N ARG A 955 16.59 11.31 -37.85
CA ARG A 955 17.20 10.04 -38.29
C ARG A 955 16.62 8.84 -37.55
N GLY A 956 16.43 8.97 -36.24
CA GLY A 956 15.98 7.88 -35.37
C GLY A 956 14.48 7.56 -35.49
N LEU A 957 13.64 8.57 -35.72
CA LEU A 957 12.18 8.44 -35.70
C LEU A 957 11.64 7.36 -36.67
N PRO A 958 12.06 7.28 -37.96
CA PRO A 958 11.58 6.21 -38.84
C PRO A 958 11.98 4.80 -38.37
N ALA A 959 13.16 4.64 -37.78
CA ALA A 959 13.58 3.35 -37.22
C ALA A 959 12.72 2.98 -36.00
N MET A 960 12.37 3.97 -35.17
CA MET A 960 11.51 3.81 -34.00
C MET A 960 10.09 3.33 -34.39
N LEU A 961 9.52 3.91 -35.45
CA LEU A 961 8.18 3.56 -35.95
C LEU A 961 8.08 2.14 -36.55
N ARG A 962 9.20 1.44 -36.76
CA ARG A 962 9.23 0.03 -37.17
C ARG A 962 9.09 -0.94 -35.99
N GLY A 963 9.11 -0.43 -34.76
CA GLY A 963 8.86 -1.17 -33.53
C GLY A 963 7.42 -1.09 -33.07
N LYS A 964 6.92 -2.16 -32.44
CA LYS A 964 5.70 -2.12 -31.62
C LYS A 964 5.96 -1.51 -30.24
N GLN A 965 7.19 -1.61 -29.77
CA GLN A 965 7.64 -1.14 -28.48
C GLN A 965 9.07 -0.62 -28.60
N VAL A 966 9.42 0.39 -27.80
CA VAL A 966 10.70 1.09 -27.90
C VAL A 966 11.38 1.22 -26.55
N VAL A 967 12.69 1.00 -26.53
CA VAL A 967 13.56 1.32 -25.40
C VAL A 967 14.62 2.30 -25.90
N VAL A 968 14.69 3.48 -25.30
CA VAL A 968 15.64 4.53 -25.72
C VAL A 968 16.68 4.70 -24.63
N ALA A 969 17.89 4.18 -24.85
CA ALA A 969 18.98 4.25 -23.88
C ALA A 969 20.02 5.30 -24.29
N GLY A 970 20.44 6.13 -23.33
CA GLY A 970 21.42 7.19 -23.58
C GLY A 970 21.85 7.91 -22.31
N ASP A 971 22.53 9.03 -22.50
CA ASP A 971 22.98 9.89 -21.40
C ASP A 971 22.81 11.37 -21.79
N SER A 972 21.88 12.05 -21.12
CA SER A 972 21.57 13.47 -21.34
C SER A 972 22.72 14.41 -20.99
N HIS A 973 23.70 13.96 -20.20
CA HIS A 973 24.87 14.75 -19.81
C HIS A 973 26.09 14.52 -20.72
N GLN A 974 25.98 13.64 -21.72
CA GLN A 974 27.00 13.46 -22.75
C GLN A 974 26.83 14.43 -23.92
N LEU A 975 27.80 14.40 -24.84
CA LEU A 975 27.78 15.21 -26.06
C LEU A 975 26.45 15.01 -26.82
N GLN A 976 25.86 16.14 -27.22
CA GLN A 976 24.69 16.20 -28.09
C GLN A 976 25.04 15.72 -29.51
N PRO A 977 24.04 15.39 -30.34
CA PRO A 977 24.29 14.98 -31.72
C PRO A 977 25.03 16.09 -32.48
N PHE A 978 26.10 15.74 -33.19
CA PHE A 978 26.90 16.68 -33.98
C PHE A 978 27.04 16.18 -35.41
N ASP A 979 26.69 17.02 -36.40
CA ASP A 979 26.89 16.72 -37.82
C ASP A 979 28.06 17.57 -38.37
N LEU A 980 29.13 16.91 -38.82
CA LEU A 980 30.30 17.54 -39.41
C LEU A 980 30.00 18.30 -40.71
N TYR A 981 28.89 17.97 -41.39
CA TYR A 981 28.58 18.42 -42.76
C TYR A 981 27.48 19.48 -42.85
N GLN A 982 26.67 19.67 -41.80
CA GLN A 982 25.57 20.63 -41.80
C GLN A 982 25.89 21.86 -40.94
N VAL A 983 25.72 23.05 -41.53
CA VAL A 983 25.59 24.30 -40.77
C VAL A 983 24.10 24.49 -40.56
N ARG A 984 23.62 24.22 -39.35
CA ARG A 984 22.20 24.34 -39.03
C ARG A 984 21.73 25.78 -39.15
N ILE A 985 20.51 25.95 -39.65
CA ILE A 985 19.83 27.23 -39.72
C ILE A 985 19.15 27.39 -38.36
N GLU A 986 19.56 28.39 -37.59
CA GLU A 986 18.76 28.87 -36.45
C GLU A 986 17.56 29.61 -37.05
N GLU A 987 16.48 28.88 -37.37
CA GLU A 987 15.17 29.50 -37.59
C GLU A 987 14.47 29.61 -36.23
N GLU A 988 13.82 30.74 -35.96
CA GLU A 988 12.90 30.88 -34.82
C GLU A 988 11.67 30.00 -35.11
N GLU A 989 11.69 28.75 -34.66
CA GLU A 989 10.61 27.78 -34.87
C GLU A 989 9.60 27.85 -33.70
N GLU A 990 8.29 27.92 -33.99
CA GLU A 990 7.23 28.09 -32.96
C GLU A 990 6.83 26.80 -32.22
N ASP A 991 7.29 25.62 -32.66
CA ASP A 991 6.94 24.31 -32.06
C ASP A 991 8.06 23.79 -31.12
N PRO A 992 7.79 23.60 -29.81
CA PRO A 992 8.81 23.22 -28.82
C PRO A 992 9.38 21.81 -29.03
N ASP A 993 8.75 20.94 -29.81
CA ASP A 993 9.32 19.63 -30.16
C ASP A 993 10.38 19.74 -31.24
N LEU A 994 10.28 20.76 -32.11
CA LEU A 994 11.25 21.01 -33.14
C LEU A 994 12.55 21.64 -32.57
N GLU A 995 12.50 22.28 -31.40
CA GLU A 995 13.70 22.74 -30.69
C GLU A 995 14.59 21.60 -30.18
N ILE A 996 14.05 20.37 -30.07
CA ILE A 996 14.81 19.21 -29.59
C ILE A 996 15.54 18.51 -30.73
N ASP A 997 16.82 18.30 -30.52
CA ASP A 997 17.68 17.61 -31.48
C ASP A 997 17.85 16.12 -31.22
N SER A 998 17.85 15.74 -29.95
CA SER A 998 18.21 14.39 -29.53
C SER A 998 16.99 13.47 -29.43
N LEU A 999 17.10 12.25 -29.99
CA LEU A 999 16.07 11.22 -29.85
C LEU A 999 15.79 10.86 -28.37
N LEU A 1000 16.81 10.93 -27.51
CA LEU A 1000 16.66 10.68 -26.08
C LEU A 1000 15.74 11.71 -25.41
N GLU A 1001 15.96 12.99 -25.72
CA GLU A 1001 15.25 14.10 -25.08
C GLU A 1001 13.79 14.18 -25.54
N ILE A 1002 13.52 14.00 -26.85
CA ILE A 1002 12.15 13.94 -27.36
C ILE A 1002 11.40 12.74 -26.76
N SER A 1003 12.05 11.58 -26.65
CA SER A 1003 11.46 10.38 -26.07
C SER A 1003 11.18 10.56 -24.57
N SER A 1004 12.01 11.33 -23.86
CA SER A 1004 11.86 11.62 -22.42
C SER A 1004 10.62 12.46 -22.10
N ARG A 1005 10.09 13.21 -23.08
CA ARG A 1005 8.81 13.92 -22.92
C ARG A 1005 7.60 12.98 -22.94
N TYR A 1006 7.72 11.82 -23.59
CA TYR A 1006 6.58 10.95 -23.91
C TYR A 1006 6.60 9.59 -23.22
N PHE A 1007 7.77 9.08 -22.85
CA PHE A 1007 7.92 7.76 -22.22
C PHE A 1007 8.41 7.88 -20.78
N GLU A 1008 8.11 6.85 -19.99
CA GLU A 1008 8.55 6.76 -18.60
C GLU A 1008 10.08 6.63 -18.52
N LYS A 1009 10.70 7.43 -17.67
CA LYS A 1009 12.16 7.56 -17.56
C LYS A 1009 12.70 6.78 -16.36
N TYR A 1010 13.70 5.95 -16.61
CA TYR A 1010 14.40 5.15 -15.63
C TYR A 1010 15.88 5.55 -15.56
N TRP A 1011 16.42 5.64 -14.35
CA TRP A 1011 17.81 6.01 -14.11
C TRP A 1011 18.62 4.80 -13.63
N LEU A 1012 19.71 4.48 -14.31
CA LEU A 1012 20.67 3.45 -13.89
C LEU A 1012 21.68 4.06 -12.91
N GLN A 1013 21.67 3.55 -11.67
CA GLN A 1013 22.49 4.07 -10.56
C GLN A 1013 23.69 3.18 -10.21
N GLY A 1014 23.70 1.91 -10.65
CA GLY A 1014 24.81 0.98 -10.44
C GLY A 1014 25.98 1.23 -11.38
N HIS A 1015 27.20 1.31 -10.85
CA HIS A 1015 28.42 1.48 -11.63
C HIS A 1015 29.22 0.18 -11.77
N TYR A 1016 29.44 -0.30 -13.00
CA TYR A 1016 30.02 -1.61 -13.32
C TYR A 1016 31.50 -1.57 -13.78
N ARG A 1017 32.06 -0.37 -14.06
CA ARG A 1017 33.41 -0.24 -14.68
C ARG A 1017 34.53 0.08 -13.69
N SER A 1018 34.19 0.71 -12.57
CA SER A 1018 35.15 1.13 -11.52
C SER A 1018 34.77 0.47 -10.22
N THR A 1019 35.74 -0.20 -9.61
CA THR A 1019 35.65 -0.78 -8.26
C THR A 1019 35.97 0.25 -7.17
N GLN A 1020 36.57 1.39 -7.53
CA GLN A 1020 36.95 2.45 -6.60
C GLN A 1020 35.99 3.63 -6.69
N MET A 1021 35.38 3.98 -5.55
CA MET A 1021 34.43 5.10 -5.44
C MET A 1021 35.08 6.46 -5.77
N GLY A 1022 36.35 6.65 -5.38
CA GLY A 1022 37.05 7.93 -5.59
C GLY A 1022 37.21 8.35 -7.05
N LEU A 1023 37.22 7.39 -8.01
CA LEU A 1023 37.28 7.69 -9.45
C LEU A 1023 35.93 8.17 -10.02
N ILE A 1024 34.82 7.84 -9.36
CA ILE A 1024 33.47 8.23 -9.80
C ILE A 1024 32.90 9.39 -8.98
N GLU A 1025 33.47 9.68 -7.81
CA GLU A 1025 32.98 10.68 -6.87
C GLU A 1025 32.91 12.10 -7.46
N PHE A 1026 33.89 12.48 -8.29
CA PHE A 1026 33.86 13.77 -9.00
C PHE A 1026 32.63 13.88 -9.90
N SER A 1027 32.43 12.90 -10.80
CA SER A 1027 31.28 12.89 -11.71
C SER A 1027 29.96 12.79 -10.95
N ASN A 1028 29.92 12.01 -9.87
CA ASN A 1028 28.73 11.81 -9.04
C ASN A 1028 28.29 13.12 -8.34
N SER A 1029 29.26 13.90 -7.87
CA SER A 1029 29.04 15.15 -7.13
C SER A 1029 28.55 16.28 -8.03
N PHE A 1030 29.12 16.41 -9.25
CA PHE A 1030 28.86 17.55 -10.13
C PHE A 1030 27.75 17.31 -11.15
N PHE A 1031 27.51 16.06 -11.57
CA PHE A 1031 26.54 15.76 -12.64
C PHE A 1031 25.39 14.84 -12.21
N MET A 1032 25.58 13.96 -11.21
CA MET A 1032 24.60 12.89 -10.87
C MET A 1032 23.91 13.05 -9.51
N ARG A 1033 23.98 14.24 -8.88
CA ARG A 1033 23.30 14.58 -7.61
C ARG A 1033 23.54 13.58 -6.46
N LYS A 1034 24.72 12.94 -6.41
CA LYS A 1034 25.10 11.91 -5.39
C LYS A 1034 24.30 10.60 -5.43
N ASN A 1035 23.66 10.26 -6.55
CA ASN A 1035 22.81 9.06 -6.65
C ASN A 1035 23.53 7.81 -7.21
N TRP A 1036 24.85 7.84 -7.40
CA TRP A 1036 25.60 6.69 -7.89
C TRP A 1036 26.24 5.86 -6.79
N GLU A 1037 26.15 4.54 -6.96
CA GLU A 1037 26.75 3.55 -6.08
C GLU A 1037 27.62 2.60 -6.92
N CYS A 1038 28.83 2.28 -6.43
CA CYS A 1038 29.62 1.19 -7.02
C CYS A 1038 28.84 -0.11 -6.82
N CYS A 1039 28.57 -0.85 -7.91
CA CYS A 1039 28.09 -2.21 -7.75
C CYS A 1039 29.23 -3.04 -7.13
N PRO A 1040 29.02 -3.68 -5.97
CA PRO A 1040 29.96 -4.68 -5.49
C PRO A 1040 29.84 -5.88 -6.41
N ILE A 1041 30.67 -5.92 -7.46
CA ILE A 1041 30.87 -7.11 -8.32
C ILE A 1041 32.20 -7.76 -7.94
N GLU A 1042 32.51 -7.77 -6.64
CA GLU A 1042 33.34 -8.84 -6.09
C GLU A 1042 32.38 -9.95 -5.70
N ILE A 1043 32.40 -10.97 -6.56
CA ILE A 1043 31.61 -12.21 -6.60
C ILE A 1043 31.61 -12.93 -5.26
#